data_AF-A0A7C6ADP8-F1
#
_entry.id   AF-A0A7C6ADP8-F1
#
_cell.length_a   1.000
_cell.length_b   1.000
_cell.length_c   1.000
_cell.angle_alpha   90.00
_cell.angle_beta   90.00
_cell.angle_gamma   90.00
#
_symmetry.space_group_name_H-M   'P 1'
#
loop_
_entity.id
_entity.type
_entity.pdbx_description
1 polymer ?
#
loop_
_entity_poly.entity_id
_entity_poly.type
_entity_poly.pdbx_seq_one_letter_code
_entity_poly.pdbx_strand_id
1 'polypeptide(L)'
;MPDKEGLFTRVGKFVDNAWGKVIQRQTPQTPTKPYLGIEVAIDEGSIYKRMKLTPYYGDELLSRKKIDIFNQMMQDSEIESSINTLKTIRLSSGWEIIPATETDETGKEINKERNKEIADFVEWNLKNVEGSFEDDLREIMGAVEMGISLNELIWNPIKKGKYAGKIGLTAIKSKNPKYFNIAVDDFDNLLENGIVNISSIHYGERYPTEKFIIYSFNKRYENVFGVSRIRSLYDLWFMKQVVLRAFGVYIEKFGHPWPIIKHPKGIDARLKSDLLTILRQLRLEAGMVIPNDVEVAIQEVSTRGSTMFLDIIDYIDKEIRKTILGQTLTAETGGTGSYALGKVHFDILLFYEEQLADDLEKKAINQQLIKRLVDYNYLDVQEYPEFKFKPLIQEDITQIIDKYYQGVSQGAIKPIPEDEEWIRDKLKLPKRKTGEAPAPIVENPQIEIPELTSFKEDIFTGVRRRTLTKYEEQTDFKEIKDTQDDITERYRVKIGSIIKDSVDDLIEQIGSKKIIEEKNINAIPKLKLKYVGDVKREFQNMMEEIFRRGKSDARKELAAKRKELKFVSLQRITPTELLNIFDKEAFWMAGVERDYIEKEIKEVLFNAIKTGANIRDTIAEIQSRMEAYYIQGEPIEEEAMTGHRLETVIRTKLSDVYNQARRQIFEDEDLEGFVEAYQYSAILDDRVRKTHAEMDGRIYSVNNPIWDSLYPPNGYNCFDELTEVYTNEGWKFFKELRGNESFLSLSPQTKDLEWQKAIRWYKDKYEGEMYHFHSWNFDLKCTPNHSLLVKKSWDRHQKRDNLKFIFANQIADSDLFYRTSKWIGRDKEEYLGFMSAKTFARFMGYWLSEGSITKSNKWVIKISQNQQDKKYEIIEKLSEIKELLWIGKEAIYIKPLPILSEYLSQFGKSFEKYIPIEIKEMTKENIREFLDAYLLGDGHIIPGHKFENGYESYDIKSYTTSSKKMAEDLGELILKVGHYPSFSFENNKGKEVEFRNGIYKLNTNIYFVRELESEYFTFHKKYLKKERYEGYIYCVEIPKYHTLWIRRNNKTTWAGNCRCLVIPIVRGEQWEESPPPPSWVKPDEGFDKPGNKRE
;
A
#
# COMPACT_ATOMS: atom_id res chain seq x y z
N MET A 1 -63.29 -16.05 45.41
CA MET A 1 -61.81 -16.10 45.43
C MET A 1 -61.33 -14.65 45.36
N PRO A 2 -60.89 -14.09 46.49
CA PRO A 2 -60.82 -12.64 46.66
C PRO A 2 -59.51 -12.03 46.17
N ASP A 3 -59.62 -10.71 46.00
CA ASP A 3 -58.77 -9.73 45.35
C ASP A 3 -57.29 -9.75 45.69
N LYS A 4 -56.52 -9.50 44.62
CA LYS A 4 -55.10 -9.16 44.59
C LYS A 4 -54.84 -7.70 45.03
N GLU A 5 -55.55 -7.21 46.04
CA GLU A 5 -55.29 -5.88 46.65
C GLU A 5 -54.43 -5.97 47.92
N GLY A 6 -54.02 -7.16 48.36
CA GLY A 6 -53.26 -7.36 49.61
C GLY A 6 -51.73 -7.40 49.52
N LEU A 7 -51.12 -7.38 48.33
CA LEU A 7 -49.66 -7.51 48.18
C LEU A 7 -48.91 -6.21 47.86
N PHE A 8 -49.61 -5.17 47.40
CA PHE A 8 -48.96 -3.88 47.07
C PHE A 8 -48.87 -2.89 48.24
N THR A 9 -49.52 -3.16 49.37
CA THR A 9 -49.51 -2.26 50.54
C THR A 9 -48.47 -2.62 51.60
N ARG A 10 -47.74 -3.75 51.44
CA ARG A 10 -46.64 -4.16 52.33
C ARG A 10 -45.23 -3.94 51.76
N VAL A 11 -45.11 -3.62 50.47
CA VAL A 11 -43.84 -3.18 49.87
C VAL A 11 -43.71 -1.65 49.94
N GLY A 12 -44.83 -0.91 49.92
CA GLY A 12 -44.83 0.57 50.03
C GLY A 12 -44.40 1.14 51.39
N LYS A 13 -44.46 0.39 52.49
CA LYS A 13 -44.00 0.86 53.82
C LYS A 13 -42.61 0.38 54.24
N PHE A 14 -41.97 -0.51 53.47
CA PHE A 14 -40.58 -0.89 53.69
C PHE A 14 -39.60 -0.04 52.85
N VAL A 15 -40.08 0.51 51.72
CA VAL A 15 -39.27 1.38 50.86
C VAL A 15 -39.15 2.80 51.43
N ASP A 16 -40.18 3.34 52.10
CA ASP A 16 -40.11 4.71 52.65
C ASP A 16 -39.32 4.84 53.97
N ASN A 17 -39.15 3.76 54.75
CA ASN A 17 -38.37 3.80 56.00
C ASN A 17 -36.90 3.36 55.86
N ALA A 18 -36.51 2.75 54.72
CA ALA A 18 -35.12 2.43 54.42
C ALA A 18 -34.42 3.53 53.61
N TRP A 19 -35.17 4.27 52.78
CA TRP A 19 -34.62 5.35 51.95
C TRP A 19 -34.68 6.74 52.60
N GLY A 20 -35.42 6.89 53.71
CA GLY A 20 -35.51 8.15 54.47
C GLY A 20 -34.37 8.41 55.47
N LYS A 21 -33.44 7.47 55.70
CA LYS A 21 -32.35 7.60 56.69
C LYS A 21 -30.92 7.49 56.16
N VAL A 22 -30.71 7.37 54.84
CA VAL A 22 -29.35 7.35 54.24
C VAL A 22 -29.11 8.54 53.30
N ILE A 23 -30.04 9.50 53.24
CA ILE A 23 -29.80 10.80 52.60
C ILE A 23 -29.65 11.85 53.70
N GLN A 24 -28.62 11.71 54.54
CA GLN A 24 -27.86 12.91 54.84
C GLN A 24 -27.16 13.26 53.54
N ARG A 25 -27.67 14.28 52.83
CA ARG A 25 -26.84 15.04 51.90
C ARG A 25 -25.66 15.54 52.73
N GLN A 26 -24.56 14.78 52.75
CA GLN A 26 -23.27 15.39 53.03
C GLN A 26 -23.15 16.46 51.97
N THR A 27 -23.26 17.72 52.40
CA THR A 27 -22.81 18.85 51.60
C THR A 27 -21.44 18.45 51.05
N PRO A 28 -21.22 18.49 49.72
CA PRO A 28 -19.91 18.16 49.19
C PRO A 28 -18.91 19.04 49.93
N GLN A 29 -18.04 18.42 50.72
CA GLN A 29 -16.97 19.16 51.34
C GLN A 29 -16.12 19.66 50.18
N THR A 30 -16.19 20.97 49.92
CA THR A 30 -15.25 21.61 49.03
C THR A 30 -13.87 21.33 49.62
N PRO A 31 -12.99 20.60 48.91
CA PRO A 31 -11.67 20.32 49.44
C PRO A 31 -10.99 21.66 49.70
N THR A 32 -10.74 21.99 50.97
CA THR A 32 -10.13 23.26 51.36
C THR A 32 -8.62 23.28 51.11
N LYS A 33 -8.04 22.14 50.70
CA LYS A 33 -6.67 21.97 50.21
C LYS A 33 -6.62 20.84 49.15
N PRO A 34 -5.65 20.86 48.23
CA PRO A 34 -5.42 19.76 47.30
C PRO A 34 -5.14 18.45 48.06
N TYR A 35 -5.67 17.33 47.56
CA TYR A 35 -5.40 15.97 48.07
C TYR A 35 -3.97 15.54 47.69
N LEU A 36 -2.96 16.13 48.34
CA LEU A 36 -1.56 15.76 48.16
C LEU A 36 -1.26 14.50 48.97
N GLY A 37 -0.90 13.39 48.30
CA GLY A 37 -0.45 12.15 48.93
C GLY A 37 -1.53 11.29 49.58
N ILE A 38 -2.81 11.43 49.19
CA ILE A 38 -3.92 10.65 49.73
C ILE A 38 -4.35 9.60 48.70
N GLU A 39 -4.16 8.32 49.02
CA GLU A 39 -4.62 7.18 48.23
C GLU A 39 -5.96 6.65 48.73
N VAL A 40 -6.77 6.09 47.82
CA VAL A 40 -8.09 5.55 48.11
C VAL A 40 -8.07 4.05 47.93
N ALA A 41 -8.34 3.30 49.00
CA ALA A 41 -8.39 1.84 48.96
C ALA A 41 -9.65 1.34 48.23
N ILE A 42 -9.50 0.22 47.49
CA ILE A 42 -10.58 -0.52 46.84
C ILE A 42 -10.81 -1.84 47.62
N ASP A 43 -12.05 -2.37 47.66
CA ASP A 43 -12.38 -3.59 48.40
C ASP A 43 -13.20 -4.59 47.58
N GLU A 44 -12.61 -5.73 47.22
CA GLU A 44 -13.30 -6.86 46.58
C GLU A 44 -13.22 -8.20 47.35
N GLY A 45 -12.58 -8.30 48.54
CA GLY A 45 -12.59 -9.56 49.31
C GLY A 45 -11.79 -9.63 50.62
N SER A 46 -12.40 -10.22 51.67
CA SER A 46 -12.06 -10.02 53.10
C SER A 46 -11.22 -11.11 53.80
N ILE A 47 -10.55 -12.03 53.08
CA ILE A 47 -9.71 -13.08 53.70
C ILE A 47 -8.21 -12.82 53.52
N TYR A 48 -7.79 -12.39 52.32
CA TYR A 48 -6.38 -12.15 52.00
C TYR A 48 -5.85 -10.81 52.55
N LYS A 49 -6.73 -9.83 52.81
CA LYS A 49 -6.41 -8.57 53.50
C LYS A 49 -5.78 -8.78 54.89
N ARG A 50 -6.18 -9.83 55.64
CA ARG A 50 -5.55 -10.13 56.95
C ARG A 50 -4.10 -10.58 56.85
N MET A 51 -3.68 -11.10 55.68
CA MET A 51 -2.32 -11.61 55.46
C MET A 51 -1.43 -10.66 54.66
N LYS A 52 -1.96 -9.51 54.19
CA LYS A 52 -1.24 -8.54 53.31
C LYS A 52 -0.54 -9.23 52.13
N LEU A 53 -1.19 -10.23 51.55
CA LEU A 53 -0.69 -11.00 50.41
C LEU A 53 -1.68 -10.84 49.27
N THR A 54 -1.22 -10.38 48.11
CA THR A 54 -2.02 -10.40 46.90
C THR A 54 -2.07 -11.84 46.41
N PRO A 55 -3.25 -12.45 46.22
CA PRO A 55 -3.30 -13.75 45.56
C PRO A 55 -2.90 -13.55 44.09
N TYR A 56 -2.18 -14.51 43.53
CA TYR A 56 -1.96 -14.64 42.09
C TYR A 56 -3.30 -14.75 41.29
N TYR A 57 -4.45 -14.80 41.96
CA TYR A 57 -5.67 -15.50 41.55
C TYR A 57 -6.92 -14.61 41.51
N GLY A 58 -6.80 -13.34 41.11
CA GLY A 58 -7.97 -12.51 40.76
C GLY A 58 -8.68 -12.99 39.48
N ASP A 59 -8.01 -13.84 38.69
CA ASP A 59 -8.50 -14.43 37.46
C ASP A 59 -9.00 -15.87 37.69
N GLU A 60 -10.21 -16.19 37.21
CA GLU A 60 -10.86 -17.51 37.42
C GLU A 60 -10.02 -18.68 36.86
N LEU A 61 -9.36 -18.50 35.71
CA LEU A 61 -8.50 -19.53 35.12
C LEU A 61 -7.29 -19.77 36.01
N LEU A 62 -6.59 -18.70 36.39
CA LEU A 62 -5.39 -18.79 37.21
C LEU A 62 -5.72 -19.35 38.59
N SER A 63 -6.88 -19.03 39.16
CA SER A 63 -7.34 -19.58 40.45
C SER A 63 -7.43 -21.12 40.44
N ARG A 64 -7.83 -21.70 39.30
CA ARG A 64 -8.01 -23.15 39.14
C ARG A 64 -6.76 -23.86 38.65
N LYS A 65 -6.04 -23.26 37.70
CA LYS A 65 -4.95 -23.91 36.94
C LYS A 65 -3.55 -23.42 37.32
N LYS A 66 -3.45 -22.34 38.11
CA LYS A 66 -2.21 -21.65 38.48
C LYS A 66 -1.46 -21.09 37.27
N ILE A 67 -0.37 -20.35 37.52
CA ILE A 67 0.50 -19.78 36.45
C ILE A 67 1.06 -20.85 35.50
N ASP A 68 1.17 -22.09 35.98
CA ASP A 68 1.75 -23.21 35.22
C ASP A 68 0.98 -23.55 33.94
N ILE A 69 -0.27 -23.10 33.82
CA ILE A 69 -1.03 -23.24 32.58
C ILE A 69 -0.37 -22.52 31.41
N PHE A 70 0.29 -21.38 31.65
CA PHE A 70 1.01 -20.66 30.61
C PHE A 70 2.24 -21.43 30.13
N ASN A 71 2.93 -22.16 31.01
CA ASN A 71 3.99 -23.10 30.59
C ASN A 71 3.44 -24.20 29.66
N GLN A 72 2.24 -24.70 29.92
CA GLN A 72 1.59 -25.70 29.05
C GLN A 72 1.19 -25.10 27.70
N MET A 73 0.69 -23.86 27.69
CA MET A 73 0.35 -23.15 26.45
C MET A 73 1.58 -22.85 25.60
N MET A 74 2.72 -22.52 26.23
CA MET A 74 4.01 -22.33 25.54
C MET A 74 4.57 -23.60 24.90
N GLN A 75 4.00 -24.78 25.16
CA GLN A 75 4.32 -26.01 24.41
C GLN A 75 3.63 -26.07 23.03
N ASP A 76 2.66 -25.19 22.77
CA ASP A 76 2.07 -25.04 21.44
C ASP A 76 3.03 -24.29 20.53
N SER A 77 3.41 -24.92 19.41
CA SER A 77 4.41 -24.39 18.49
C SER A 77 4.06 -23.01 17.94
N GLU A 78 2.78 -22.70 17.77
CA GLU A 78 2.36 -21.41 17.21
C GLU A 78 2.51 -20.28 18.22
N ILE A 79 2.13 -20.55 19.47
CA ILE A 79 2.27 -19.61 20.59
C ILE A 79 3.75 -19.37 20.86
N GLU A 80 4.55 -20.45 20.95
CA GLU A 80 5.99 -20.38 21.20
C GLU A 80 6.73 -19.59 20.12
N SER A 81 6.51 -19.93 18.84
CA SER A 81 7.13 -19.25 17.69
C SER A 81 6.77 -17.77 17.66
N SER A 82 5.50 -17.42 17.89
CA SER A 82 5.04 -16.03 17.88
C SER A 82 5.66 -15.20 19.01
N ILE A 83 5.72 -15.72 20.24
CA ILE A 83 6.33 -15.03 21.37
C ILE A 83 7.85 -14.88 21.18
N ASN A 84 8.52 -15.93 20.69
CA ASN A 84 9.96 -15.88 20.43
C ASN A 84 10.31 -14.90 19.30
N THR A 85 9.47 -14.79 18.28
CA THR A 85 9.61 -13.80 17.20
C THR A 85 9.56 -12.38 17.77
N LEU A 86 8.55 -12.08 18.60
CA LEU A 86 8.40 -10.78 19.25
C LEU A 86 9.66 -10.41 20.07
N LYS A 87 10.10 -11.31 20.96
CA LYS A 87 11.30 -11.09 21.77
C LYS A 87 12.57 -10.90 20.93
N THR A 88 12.72 -11.68 19.86
CA THR A 88 13.92 -11.64 19.01
C THR A 88 14.00 -10.36 18.21
N ILE A 89 12.87 -9.87 17.66
CA ILE A 89 12.83 -8.60 16.95
C ILE A 89 13.28 -7.48 17.88
N ARG A 90 12.73 -7.41 19.11
CA ARG A 90 13.09 -6.35 20.05
C ARG A 90 14.58 -6.31 20.36
N LEU A 91 15.16 -7.47 20.64
CA LEU A 91 16.56 -7.58 21.02
C LEU A 91 17.52 -7.35 19.85
N SER A 92 17.07 -7.51 18.60
CA SER A 92 17.92 -7.39 17.41
C SER A 92 18.49 -6.00 17.16
N SER A 93 17.82 -4.94 17.62
CA SER A 93 18.31 -3.56 17.48
C SER A 93 19.55 -3.26 18.34
N GLY A 94 19.74 -4.03 19.42
CA GLY A 94 20.63 -3.66 20.51
C GLY A 94 20.12 -2.44 21.30
N TRP A 95 20.99 -1.94 22.18
CA TRP A 95 20.68 -0.89 23.16
C TRP A 95 21.82 0.13 23.30
N GLU A 96 21.52 1.24 23.94
CA GLU A 96 22.48 2.27 24.34
C GLU A 96 22.09 2.93 25.67
N ILE A 97 23.07 3.57 26.33
CA ILE A 97 22.84 4.39 27.52
C ILE A 97 22.99 5.86 27.13
N ILE A 98 21.94 6.62 27.35
CA ILE A 98 21.89 8.05 27.09
C ILE A 98 22.26 8.78 28.40
N PRO A 99 23.29 9.66 28.39
CA PRO A 99 23.62 10.47 29.55
C PRO A 99 22.49 11.40 29.98
N ALA A 100 22.35 11.60 31.29
CA ALA A 100 21.42 12.57 31.85
C ALA A 100 21.76 13.99 31.35
N THR A 101 20.74 14.75 30.96
CA THR A 101 20.90 16.15 30.57
C THR A 101 20.34 17.04 31.69
N GLU A 102 21.23 17.74 32.40
CA GLU A 102 20.84 18.73 33.41
C GLU A 102 21.01 20.13 32.83
N THR A 103 20.00 21.00 32.93
CA THR A 103 20.08 22.38 32.44
C THR A 103 19.87 23.38 33.57
N ASP A 104 20.64 24.47 33.58
CA ASP A 104 20.40 25.60 34.47
C ASP A 104 19.17 26.44 34.07
N GLU A 105 18.84 27.47 34.86
CA GLU A 105 17.71 28.39 34.62
C GLU A 105 17.80 29.13 33.26
N THR A 106 18.98 29.14 32.63
CA THR A 106 19.21 29.75 31.32
C THR A 106 19.14 28.74 30.16
N GLY A 107 18.88 27.46 30.46
CA GLY A 107 18.83 26.38 29.49
C GLY A 107 20.20 25.83 29.10
N LYS A 108 21.28 26.19 29.82
CA LYS A 108 22.63 25.70 29.53
C LYS A 108 22.87 24.39 30.27
N GLU A 109 23.42 23.41 29.54
CA GLU A 109 23.76 22.10 30.10
C GLU A 109 24.85 22.22 31.18
N ILE A 110 24.56 21.75 32.38
CA ILE A 110 25.47 21.69 33.54
C ILE A 110 25.86 20.24 33.82
N ASN A 111 26.95 20.01 34.55
CA ASN A 111 27.43 18.68 34.95
C ASN A 111 27.67 17.67 33.81
N LYS A 112 27.78 18.12 32.56
CA LYS A 112 27.94 17.29 31.36
C LYS A 112 29.00 16.19 31.47
N GLU A 113 30.19 16.53 31.98
CA GLU A 113 31.29 15.56 32.12
C GLU A 113 30.98 14.49 33.17
N ARG A 114 30.37 14.90 34.29
CA ARG A 114 29.94 14.00 35.35
C ARG A 114 28.84 13.05 34.86
N ASN A 115 27.83 13.57 34.16
CA ASN A 115 26.71 12.78 33.64
C ASN A 115 27.20 11.77 32.59
N LYS A 116 28.18 12.16 31.77
CA LYS A 116 28.85 11.25 30.83
C LYS A 116 29.63 10.16 31.56
N GLU A 117 30.37 10.48 32.62
CA GLU A 117 31.09 9.46 33.41
C GLU A 117 30.14 8.44 34.05
N ILE A 118 28.99 8.90 34.56
CA ILE A 118 27.96 8.04 35.14
C ILE A 118 27.39 7.11 34.06
N ALA A 119 27.06 7.65 32.88
CA ALA A 119 26.56 6.86 31.76
C ALA A 119 27.58 5.81 31.27
N ASP A 120 28.86 6.20 31.12
CA ASP A 120 29.95 5.29 30.74
C ASP A 120 30.13 4.16 31.75
N PHE A 121 29.95 4.45 33.05
CA PHE A 121 30.00 3.43 34.11
C PHE A 121 28.82 2.44 34.01
N VAL A 122 27.60 2.95 33.81
CA VAL A 122 26.40 2.12 33.64
C VAL A 122 26.56 1.22 32.41
N GLU A 123 26.93 1.78 31.26
CA GLU A 123 27.13 1.01 30.03
C GLU A 123 28.22 -0.06 30.18
N TRP A 124 29.35 0.30 30.82
CA TRP A 124 30.42 -0.64 31.11
C TRP A 124 29.93 -1.77 32.01
N ASN A 125 29.16 -1.48 33.05
CA ASN A 125 28.74 -2.51 34.00
C ASN A 125 27.72 -3.48 33.37
N LEU A 126 26.76 -2.99 32.57
CA LEU A 126 25.82 -3.85 31.85
C LEU A 126 26.53 -4.76 30.84
N LYS A 127 27.58 -4.27 30.15
CA LYS A 127 28.39 -5.09 29.23
C LYS A 127 29.27 -6.14 29.92
N ASN A 128 29.47 -6.03 31.24
CA ASN A 128 30.37 -6.90 32.02
C ASN A 128 29.63 -7.71 33.10
N VAL A 129 28.30 -7.82 33.01
CA VAL A 129 27.51 -8.73 33.84
C VAL A 129 27.87 -10.19 33.53
N GLU A 130 27.76 -11.10 34.51
CA GLU A 130 27.95 -12.53 34.29
C GLU A 130 26.90 -13.08 33.32
N GLY A 131 27.35 -13.55 32.16
CA GLY A 131 26.47 -14.01 31.09
C GLY A 131 26.38 -12.95 30.00
N SER A 132 25.18 -12.76 29.46
CA SER A 132 24.86 -11.70 28.50
C SER A 132 23.69 -10.90 29.02
N PHE A 133 23.82 -9.58 29.00
CA PHE A 133 22.71 -8.71 29.37
C PHE A 133 21.53 -8.85 28.40
N GLU A 134 21.78 -9.20 27.14
CA GLU A 134 20.73 -9.52 26.16
C GLU A 134 19.93 -10.78 26.53
N ASP A 135 20.58 -11.81 27.08
CA ASP A 135 19.89 -12.99 27.60
C ASP A 135 19.07 -12.64 28.86
N ASP A 136 19.63 -11.80 29.75
CA ASP A 136 18.90 -11.29 30.91
C ASP A 136 17.67 -10.46 30.51
N LEU A 137 17.78 -9.61 29.47
CA LEU A 137 16.66 -8.87 28.91
C LEU A 137 15.59 -9.81 28.35
N ARG A 138 15.98 -10.90 27.67
CA ARG A 138 15.05 -11.92 27.16
C ARG A 138 14.26 -12.59 28.30
N GLU A 139 14.92 -12.87 29.43
CA GLU A 139 14.31 -13.41 30.64
C GLU A 139 13.38 -12.40 31.34
N ILE A 140 13.78 -11.12 31.42
CA ILE A 140 12.92 -10.05 31.93
C ILE A 140 11.66 -9.93 31.06
N MET A 141 11.79 -10.02 29.73
CA MET A 141 10.65 -10.06 28.79
C MET A 141 9.77 -11.31 28.95
N GLY A 142 10.14 -12.29 29.81
CA GLY A 142 9.30 -13.41 30.22
C GLY A 142 7.95 -13.02 30.83
N ALA A 143 7.82 -11.76 31.26
CA ALA A 143 6.55 -11.19 31.70
C ALA A 143 5.50 -11.14 30.58
N VAL A 144 5.89 -11.13 29.29
CA VAL A 144 4.94 -11.11 28.17
C VAL A 144 4.07 -12.37 28.17
N GLU A 145 4.66 -13.55 28.37
CA GLU A 145 3.95 -14.82 28.43
C GLU A 145 3.42 -15.18 29.82
N MET A 146 4.08 -14.74 30.90
CA MET A 146 3.67 -15.08 32.28
C MET A 146 2.82 -14.02 32.98
N GLY A 147 2.74 -12.81 32.41
CA GLY A 147 2.19 -11.61 33.03
C GLY A 147 3.19 -10.88 33.93
N ILE A 148 4.12 -11.61 34.54
CA ILE A 148 5.14 -11.10 35.45
C ILE A 148 6.49 -11.81 35.24
N SER A 149 7.59 -11.09 35.43
CA SER A 149 8.93 -11.67 35.60
C SER A 149 9.59 -11.15 36.89
N LEU A 150 10.37 -12.04 37.52
CA LEU A 150 11.10 -11.75 38.75
C LEU A 150 12.59 -12.04 38.52
N ASN A 151 13.44 -11.02 38.63
CA ASN A 151 14.85 -11.15 38.32
C ASN A 151 15.69 -10.62 39.48
N GLU A 152 16.42 -11.51 40.16
CA GLU A 152 17.25 -11.17 41.31
C GLU A 152 18.53 -10.45 40.87
N LEU A 153 18.80 -9.29 41.47
CA LEU A 153 19.99 -8.48 41.22
C LEU A 153 21.08 -8.82 42.21
N ILE A 154 22.25 -9.22 41.71
CA ILE A 154 23.42 -9.57 42.52
C ILE A 154 24.44 -8.44 42.43
N TRP A 155 24.62 -7.72 43.54
CA TRP A 155 25.55 -6.60 43.65
C TRP A 155 26.83 -7.02 44.37
N ASN A 156 27.99 -6.69 43.82
CA ASN A 156 29.28 -6.88 44.49
C ASN A 156 30.24 -5.73 44.19
N PRO A 157 31.24 -5.48 45.05
CA PRO A 157 32.34 -4.57 44.72
C PRO A 157 33.14 -5.05 43.51
N ILE A 158 33.38 -4.15 42.56
CA ILE A 158 34.21 -4.41 41.37
C ILE A 158 35.67 -4.55 41.80
N LYS A 159 36.27 -5.70 41.50
CA LYS A 159 37.61 -6.06 42.02
C LYS A 159 38.78 -5.53 41.18
N LYS A 160 38.60 -5.28 39.88
CA LYS A 160 39.66 -4.92 38.91
C LYS A 160 39.13 -4.00 37.81
N GLY A 161 40.01 -3.22 37.18
CA GLY A 161 39.68 -2.32 36.05
C GLY A 161 39.46 -0.86 36.46
N LYS A 162 39.03 -0.03 35.48
CA LYS A 162 38.83 1.43 35.64
C LYS A 162 37.91 1.80 36.81
N TYR A 163 36.94 0.94 37.12
CA TYR A 163 35.91 1.17 38.13
C TYR A 163 36.10 0.30 39.39
N ALA A 164 37.32 -0.18 39.66
CA ALA A 164 37.62 -0.94 40.86
C ALA A 164 37.25 -0.15 42.14
N GLY A 165 36.57 -0.81 43.08
CA GLY A 165 36.06 -0.18 44.31
C GLY A 165 34.62 0.34 44.24
N LYS A 166 34.03 0.50 43.04
CA LYS A 166 32.60 0.78 42.87
C LYS A 166 31.75 -0.48 43.08
N ILE A 167 30.50 -0.32 43.49
CA ILE A 167 29.50 -1.40 43.55
C ILE A 167 28.97 -1.63 42.14
N GLY A 168 29.19 -2.83 41.59
CA GLY A 168 28.69 -3.20 40.27
C GLY A 168 27.61 -4.27 40.36
N LEU A 169 26.70 -4.27 39.38
CA LEU A 169 25.89 -5.42 39.08
C LEU A 169 26.80 -6.55 38.58
N THR A 170 26.77 -7.68 39.28
CA THR A 170 27.54 -8.88 38.94
C THR A 170 26.74 -9.84 38.10
N ALA A 171 25.47 -10.07 38.46
CA ALA A 171 24.60 -10.99 37.75
C ALA A 171 23.14 -10.60 37.92
N ILE A 172 22.32 -10.91 36.91
CA ILE A 172 20.87 -10.95 37.01
C ILE A 172 20.46 -12.42 36.99
N LYS A 173 19.63 -12.84 37.95
CA LYS A 173 19.19 -14.25 38.06
C LYS A 173 17.66 -14.32 38.00
N SER A 174 17.13 -14.68 36.84
CA SER A 174 15.70 -14.96 36.62
C SER A 174 15.17 -16.01 37.60
N LYS A 175 14.01 -15.75 38.20
CA LYS A 175 13.31 -16.63 39.14
C LYS A 175 11.95 -16.98 38.57
N ASN A 176 11.61 -18.27 38.61
CA ASN A 176 10.30 -18.73 38.18
C ASN A 176 9.20 -18.15 39.11
N PRO A 177 8.27 -17.31 38.61
CA PRO A 177 7.26 -16.66 39.44
C PRO A 177 6.32 -17.63 40.17
N LYS A 178 6.21 -18.88 39.70
CA LYS A 178 5.42 -19.95 40.35
C LYS A 178 5.81 -20.19 41.82
N TYR A 179 7.06 -19.89 42.18
CA TYR A 179 7.59 -20.13 43.52
C TYR A 179 7.60 -18.90 44.41
N PHE A 180 7.04 -17.78 43.96
CA PHE A 180 7.03 -16.52 44.69
C PHE A 180 5.62 -15.93 44.73
N ASN A 181 5.34 -15.17 45.78
CA ASN A 181 4.14 -14.35 45.91
C ASN A 181 4.52 -12.90 46.24
N ILE A 182 3.60 -11.96 46.02
CA ILE A 182 3.83 -10.54 46.24
C ILE A 182 2.95 -10.05 47.40
N ALA A 183 3.58 -9.40 48.37
CA ALA A 183 2.93 -8.77 49.50
C ALA A 183 2.78 -7.26 49.25
N VAL A 184 1.57 -6.75 49.46
CA VAL A 184 1.17 -5.36 49.25
C VAL A 184 0.54 -4.76 50.50
N ASP A 185 0.45 -3.44 50.56
CA ASP A 185 -0.33 -2.74 51.58
C ASP A 185 -1.84 -2.69 51.25
N ASP A 186 -2.62 -1.95 52.03
CA ASP A 186 -4.08 -1.85 51.84
C ASP A 186 -4.49 -1.04 50.59
N PHE A 187 -3.52 -0.48 49.87
CA PHE A 187 -3.68 0.33 48.66
C PHE A 187 -3.05 -0.32 47.41
N ASP A 188 -2.68 -1.61 47.51
CA ASP A 188 -2.00 -2.38 46.47
C ASP A 188 -0.57 -1.90 46.12
N ASN A 189 0.07 -1.13 47.02
CA ASN A 189 1.49 -0.78 46.88
C ASN A 189 2.38 -1.93 47.35
N LEU A 190 3.47 -2.18 46.62
CA LEU A 190 4.47 -3.18 46.99
C LEU A 190 5.10 -2.87 48.34
N LEU A 191 5.09 -3.84 49.26
CA LEU A 191 5.83 -3.72 50.51
C LEU A 191 7.35 -3.75 50.24
N GLU A 192 8.13 -3.13 51.12
CA GLU A 192 9.60 -3.10 51.03
C GLU A 192 10.23 -4.50 51.06
N ASN A 193 9.63 -5.43 51.81
CA ASN A 193 9.96 -6.87 51.82
C ASN A 193 8.87 -7.71 51.14
N GLY A 194 8.40 -7.22 49.99
CA GLY A 194 7.22 -7.68 49.29
C GLY A 194 7.36 -9.04 48.61
N ILE A 195 8.57 -9.53 48.36
CA ILE A 195 8.77 -10.81 47.67
C ILE A 195 8.75 -11.96 48.68
N VAL A 196 7.75 -12.82 48.61
CA VAL A 196 7.55 -13.93 49.55
C VAL A 196 7.79 -15.26 48.84
N ASN A 197 8.73 -16.05 49.34
CA ASN A 197 9.00 -17.38 48.82
C ASN A 197 7.89 -18.35 49.25
N ILE A 198 7.31 -19.08 48.30
CA ILE A 198 6.29 -20.11 48.55
C ILE A 198 6.76 -21.51 48.13
N SER A 199 8.04 -21.68 47.83
CA SER A 199 8.66 -22.98 47.62
C SER A 199 8.85 -23.73 48.94
N SER A 200 8.86 -25.07 48.87
CA SER A 200 8.84 -25.95 50.06
C SER A 200 10.02 -25.78 51.03
N ILE A 201 11.21 -25.37 50.58
CA ILE A 201 12.42 -25.32 51.41
C ILE A 201 12.55 -23.99 52.18
N HIS A 202 12.05 -22.90 51.60
CA HIS A 202 12.18 -21.53 52.13
C HIS A 202 10.81 -20.84 52.29
N TYR A 203 9.77 -21.63 52.56
CA TYR A 203 8.39 -21.15 52.58
C TYR A 203 8.19 -20.04 53.62
N GLY A 204 7.66 -18.90 53.17
CA GLY A 204 7.35 -17.74 53.99
C GLY A 204 8.53 -16.76 54.17
N GLU A 205 9.73 -17.09 53.67
CA GLU A 205 10.84 -16.12 53.66
C GLU A 205 10.49 -14.91 52.81
N ARG A 206 10.76 -13.72 53.35
CA ARG A 206 10.53 -12.44 52.68
C ARG A 206 11.84 -11.83 52.26
N TYR A 207 11.91 -11.35 51.03
CA TYR A 207 13.07 -10.67 50.48
C TYR A 207 12.76 -9.21 50.17
N PRO A 208 13.76 -8.32 50.28
CA PRO A 208 13.63 -6.93 49.86
C PRO A 208 13.25 -6.81 48.39
N THR A 209 12.26 -5.97 48.09
CA THR A 209 11.78 -5.67 46.73
C THR A 209 12.88 -5.05 45.89
N GLU A 210 13.76 -4.25 46.49
CA GLU A 210 14.94 -3.65 45.84
C GLU A 210 15.98 -4.66 45.34
N LYS A 211 15.92 -5.91 45.83
CA LYS A 211 16.78 -7.00 45.36
C LYS A 211 16.32 -7.57 44.02
N PHE A 212 15.14 -7.20 43.54
CA PHE A 212 14.56 -7.74 42.32
C PHE A 212 14.20 -6.65 41.32
N ILE A 213 14.28 -6.98 40.03
CA ILE A 213 13.45 -6.37 39.00
C ILE A 213 12.13 -7.15 39.01
N ILE A 214 11.04 -6.43 39.25
CA ILE A 214 9.68 -6.94 39.17
C ILE A 214 9.03 -6.27 37.96
N TYR A 215 8.92 -7.00 36.86
CA TYR A 215 8.33 -6.46 35.64
C TYR A 215 6.96 -7.08 35.42
N SER A 216 5.92 -6.23 35.46
CA SER A 216 4.52 -6.62 35.31
C SER A 216 3.99 -6.12 33.97
N PHE A 217 3.77 -7.06 33.04
CA PHE A 217 3.33 -6.75 31.69
C PHE A 217 1.83 -6.39 31.67
N ASN A 218 1.46 -5.34 30.93
CA ASN A 218 0.05 -4.93 30.72
C ASN A 218 -0.77 -4.79 32.03
N LYS A 219 -0.16 -4.17 33.05
CA LYS A 219 -0.74 -3.91 34.37
C LYS A 219 -2.11 -3.22 34.26
N ARG A 220 -3.14 -3.78 34.93
CA ARG A 220 -4.51 -3.21 35.03
C ARG A 220 -4.92 -3.08 36.49
N TYR A 221 -5.57 -1.96 36.84
CA TYR A 221 -6.11 -1.72 38.19
C TYR A 221 -5.06 -1.95 39.29
N GLU A 222 -3.82 -1.49 39.07
CA GLU A 222 -2.68 -1.70 39.96
C GLU A 222 -2.30 -3.16 40.29
N ASN A 223 -2.81 -4.15 39.53
CA ASN A 223 -2.45 -5.56 39.68
C ASN A 223 -0.93 -5.80 39.49
N VAL A 224 -0.23 -6.10 40.58
CA VAL A 224 1.21 -6.37 40.62
C VAL A 224 1.66 -7.56 39.76
N PHE A 225 0.76 -8.49 39.42
CA PHE A 225 1.10 -9.65 38.57
C PHE A 225 0.97 -9.40 37.07
N GLY A 226 0.45 -8.24 36.66
CA GLY A 226 0.19 -7.94 35.25
C GLY A 226 -0.85 -8.86 34.61
N VAL A 227 -0.93 -8.82 33.29
CA VAL A 227 -1.81 -9.66 32.47
C VAL A 227 -1.00 -10.24 31.30
N SER A 228 -0.80 -11.55 31.31
CA SER A 228 -0.13 -12.29 30.23
C SER A 228 -0.80 -12.02 28.87
N ARG A 229 0.02 -11.85 27.82
CA ARG A 229 -0.47 -11.69 26.44
C ARG A 229 -1.18 -12.93 25.92
N ILE A 230 -0.78 -14.12 26.39
CA ILE A 230 -1.39 -15.39 25.97
C ILE A 230 -2.62 -15.75 26.82
N ARG A 231 -2.97 -14.96 27.84
CA ARG A 231 -4.14 -15.23 28.70
C ARG A 231 -5.45 -15.29 27.92
N SER A 232 -5.65 -14.40 26.95
CA SER A 232 -6.87 -14.39 26.10
C SER A 232 -6.93 -15.57 25.13
N LEU A 233 -5.81 -16.23 24.87
CA LEU A 233 -5.71 -17.35 23.92
C LEU A 233 -6.03 -18.71 24.53
N TYR A 234 -6.27 -18.78 25.85
CA TYR A 234 -6.52 -20.04 26.53
C TYR A 234 -7.67 -20.85 25.90
N ASP A 235 -8.78 -20.20 25.57
CA ASP A 235 -9.96 -20.89 25.01
C ASP A 235 -9.67 -21.46 23.61
N LEU A 236 -8.95 -20.69 22.78
CA LEU A 236 -8.53 -21.12 21.44
C LEU A 236 -7.52 -22.27 21.51
N TRP A 237 -6.51 -22.15 22.36
CA TRP A 237 -5.55 -23.23 22.59
C TRP A 237 -6.24 -24.49 23.12
N PHE A 238 -7.13 -24.36 24.10
CA PHE A 238 -7.86 -25.50 24.65
C PHE A 238 -8.73 -26.17 23.58
N MET A 239 -9.41 -25.38 22.76
CA MET A 239 -10.17 -25.87 21.61
C MET A 239 -9.27 -26.61 20.63
N LYS A 240 -8.11 -26.05 20.25
CA LYS A 240 -7.11 -26.70 19.39
C LYS A 240 -6.67 -28.05 19.96
N GLN A 241 -6.38 -28.13 21.26
CA GLN A 241 -6.00 -29.39 21.92
C GLN A 241 -7.13 -30.43 21.88
N VAL A 242 -8.40 -30.02 22.03
CA VAL A 242 -9.55 -30.92 21.89
C VAL A 242 -9.72 -31.38 20.44
N VAL A 243 -9.61 -30.46 19.47
CA VAL A 243 -9.72 -30.73 18.03
C VAL A 243 -8.61 -31.66 17.56
N LEU A 244 -7.35 -31.45 17.99
CA LEU A 244 -6.22 -32.31 17.67
C LEU A 244 -6.43 -33.74 18.21
N ARG A 245 -6.91 -33.89 19.44
CA ARG A 245 -7.25 -35.22 19.98
C ARG A 245 -8.38 -35.89 19.20
N ALA A 246 -9.44 -35.14 18.88
CA ALA A 246 -10.55 -35.64 18.07
C ALA A 246 -10.10 -36.02 16.65
N PHE A 247 -9.19 -35.24 16.06
CA PHE A 247 -8.61 -35.51 14.76
C PHE A 247 -7.73 -36.75 14.78
N GLY A 248 -6.92 -36.95 15.82
CA GLY A 248 -6.17 -38.20 16.02
C GLY A 248 -7.08 -39.42 16.09
N VAL A 249 -8.17 -39.35 16.85
CA VAL A 249 -9.19 -40.42 16.91
C VAL A 249 -9.88 -40.62 15.56
N TYR A 250 -10.15 -39.55 14.81
CA TYR A 250 -10.71 -39.62 13.46
C TYR A 250 -9.75 -40.36 12.52
N ILE A 251 -8.47 -39.98 12.49
CA ILE A 251 -7.44 -40.64 11.67
C ILE A 251 -7.30 -42.11 12.08
N GLU A 252 -7.33 -42.44 13.37
CA GLU A 252 -7.28 -43.84 13.83
C GLU A 252 -8.49 -44.66 13.33
N LYS A 253 -9.69 -44.10 13.44
CA LYS A 253 -10.94 -44.80 13.05
C LYS A 253 -11.11 -44.95 11.54
N PHE A 254 -10.66 -43.97 10.78
CA PHE A 254 -10.96 -43.83 9.36
C PHE A 254 -9.74 -43.97 8.44
N GLY A 255 -8.53 -43.95 8.99
CA GLY A 255 -7.30 -44.34 8.29
C GLY A 255 -7.21 -45.84 8.03
N HIS A 256 -8.08 -46.64 8.67
CA HIS A 256 -8.29 -48.05 8.37
C HIS A 256 -9.71 -48.24 7.80
N PRO A 257 -9.85 -48.62 6.52
CA PRO A 257 -11.16 -48.86 5.94
C PRO A 257 -11.89 -49.97 6.69
N TRP A 258 -13.20 -49.85 6.92
CA TRP A 258 -14.00 -50.93 7.50
C TRP A 258 -14.42 -51.91 6.40
N PRO A 259 -13.88 -53.15 6.36
CA PRO A 259 -14.36 -54.16 5.44
C PRO A 259 -15.68 -54.75 5.94
N ILE A 260 -16.67 -54.82 5.06
CA ILE A 260 -17.97 -55.45 5.31
C ILE A 260 -18.11 -56.62 4.34
N ILE A 261 -18.31 -57.83 4.87
CA ILE A 261 -18.63 -59.01 4.06
C ILE A 261 -20.14 -59.15 3.95
N LYS A 262 -20.67 -59.10 2.73
CA LYS A 262 -22.05 -59.46 2.42
C LYS A 262 -22.08 -60.90 1.92
N HIS A 263 -22.98 -61.71 2.49
CA HIS A 263 -23.17 -63.10 2.11
C HIS A 263 -24.67 -63.40 1.92
N PRO A 264 -25.03 -64.41 1.10
CA PRO A 264 -26.43 -64.81 0.90
C PRO A 264 -27.06 -65.39 2.18
N LYS A 265 -28.40 -65.40 2.25
CA LYS A 265 -29.15 -65.98 3.38
C LYS A 265 -29.04 -67.51 3.37
N GLY A 266 -28.71 -68.12 4.52
CA GLY A 266 -28.66 -69.58 4.68
C GLY A 266 -27.27 -70.21 4.79
N ILE A 267 -26.21 -69.42 5.01
CA ILE A 267 -24.84 -69.95 5.18
C ILE A 267 -24.68 -70.81 6.45
N ASP A 268 -23.83 -71.82 6.37
CA ASP A 268 -23.46 -72.69 7.49
C ASP A 268 -22.67 -71.91 8.57
N ALA A 269 -22.81 -72.34 9.84
CA ALA A 269 -22.16 -71.73 10.99
C ALA A 269 -20.63 -71.77 10.90
N ARG A 270 -20.07 -72.80 10.26
CA ARG A 270 -18.64 -72.96 10.03
C ARG A 270 -18.10 -71.89 9.07
N LEU A 271 -18.77 -71.70 7.93
CA LEU A 271 -18.41 -70.69 6.95
C LEU A 271 -18.48 -69.26 7.53
N LYS A 272 -19.46 -69.00 8.40
CA LYS A 272 -19.57 -67.72 9.13
C LYS A 272 -18.37 -67.45 10.05
N SER A 273 -17.83 -68.48 10.70
CA SER A 273 -16.64 -68.38 11.55
C SER A 273 -15.37 -68.12 10.72
N ASP A 274 -15.25 -68.74 9.55
CA ASP A 274 -14.12 -68.54 8.65
C ASP A 274 -14.12 -67.12 8.07
N LEU A 275 -15.28 -66.61 7.63
CA LEU A 275 -15.43 -65.22 7.16
C LEU A 275 -15.11 -64.19 8.25
N LEU A 276 -15.42 -64.47 9.52
CA LEU A 276 -15.04 -63.62 10.65
C LEU A 276 -13.53 -63.64 10.93
N THR A 277 -12.89 -64.80 10.77
CA THR A 277 -11.43 -64.92 10.89
C THR A 277 -10.73 -64.12 9.79
N ILE A 278 -11.24 -64.22 8.57
CA ILE A 278 -10.78 -63.47 7.41
C ILE A 278 -10.91 -61.95 7.62
N LEU A 279 -12.06 -61.46 8.12
CA LEU A 279 -12.25 -60.04 8.46
C LEU A 279 -11.23 -59.52 9.49
N ARG A 280 -10.79 -60.37 10.42
CA ARG A 280 -9.77 -60.01 11.43
C ARG A 280 -8.37 -59.96 10.82
N GLN A 281 -8.07 -60.81 9.84
CA GLN A 281 -6.77 -60.88 9.16
C GLN A 281 -6.60 -59.76 8.11
N LEU A 282 -7.70 -59.31 7.47
CA LEU A 282 -7.75 -58.22 6.49
C LEU A 282 -7.17 -56.88 6.97
N ARG A 283 -7.00 -56.71 8.29
CA ARG A 283 -6.43 -55.49 8.89
C ARG A 283 -4.91 -55.35 8.64
N LEU A 284 -4.20 -56.42 8.24
CA LEU A 284 -2.73 -56.45 8.14
C LEU A 284 -2.16 -56.93 6.79
N GLU A 285 -2.94 -57.59 5.92
CA GLU A 285 -2.44 -58.17 4.65
C GLU A 285 -3.20 -57.64 3.41
N ALA A 286 -2.47 -57.47 2.30
CA ALA A 286 -2.91 -56.75 1.10
C ALA A 286 -3.64 -57.60 0.03
N GLY A 287 -3.96 -58.87 0.28
CA GLY A 287 -4.59 -59.75 -0.72
C GLY A 287 -5.49 -60.83 -0.11
N MET A 288 -6.57 -61.19 -0.82
CA MET A 288 -7.55 -62.17 -0.36
C MET A 288 -8.21 -62.93 -1.52
N VAL A 289 -8.47 -64.22 -1.33
CA VAL A 289 -9.22 -65.08 -2.28
C VAL A 289 -10.60 -65.34 -1.71
N ILE A 290 -11.64 -65.04 -2.48
CA ILE A 290 -13.04 -65.05 -2.02
C ILE A 290 -13.88 -65.85 -3.02
N PRO A 291 -14.84 -66.68 -2.55
CA PRO A 291 -15.83 -67.33 -3.42
C PRO A 291 -16.67 -66.33 -4.23
N ASN A 292 -17.10 -66.73 -5.43
CA ASN A 292 -17.81 -65.84 -6.38
C ASN A 292 -19.15 -65.28 -5.86
N ASP A 293 -19.70 -65.84 -4.78
CA ASP A 293 -20.98 -65.49 -4.18
C ASP A 293 -20.85 -64.61 -2.91
N VAL A 294 -19.63 -64.20 -2.54
CA VAL A 294 -19.36 -63.36 -1.37
C VAL A 294 -18.74 -62.02 -1.80
N GLU A 295 -19.39 -60.92 -1.41
CA GLU A 295 -18.95 -59.56 -1.76
C GLU A 295 -18.28 -58.90 -0.55
N VAL A 296 -17.04 -58.39 -0.73
CA VAL A 296 -16.38 -57.51 0.24
C VAL A 296 -16.58 -56.08 -0.20
N ALA A 297 -17.35 -55.33 0.58
CA ALA A 297 -17.48 -53.89 0.42
C ALA A 297 -16.56 -53.19 1.42
N ILE A 298 -15.68 -52.33 0.93
CA ILE A 298 -14.97 -51.37 1.77
C ILE A 298 -15.84 -50.11 1.82
N GLN A 299 -16.24 -49.72 3.02
CA GLN A 299 -17.02 -48.50 3.16
C GLN A 299 -16.10 -47.28 3.06
N GLU A 300 -16.23 -46.53 1.97
CA GLU A 300 -15.50 -45.27 1.78
C GLU A 300 -15.88 -44.26 2.86
N VAL A 301 -14.86 -43.67 3.48
CA VAL A 301 -15.05 -42.59 4.44
C VAL A 301 -15.07 -41.27 3.68
N SER A 302 -16.03 -40.41 4.02
CA SER A 302 -16.10 -39.07 3.43
C SER A 302 -14.83 -38.26 3.73
N THR A 303 -14.12 -37.86 2.68
CA THR A 303 -12.93 -36.98 2.71
C THR A 303 -13.22 -35.57 3.26
N ARG A 304 -14.49 -35.18 3.38
CA ARG A 304 -14.89 -33.87 3.96
C ARG A 304 -14.59 -33.76 5.45
N GLY A 305 -14.47 -34.88 6.17
CA GLY A 305 -14.19 -34.87 7.60
C GLY A 305 -12.77 -34.37 7.91
N SER A 306 -11.76 -34.89 7.20
CA SER A 306 -10.36 -34.52 7.41
C SER A 306 -10.05 -33.06 7.08
N THR A 307 -10.64 -32.51 6.01
CA THR A 307 -10.42 -31.11 5.62
C THR A 307 -10.98 -30.16 6.68
N MET A 308 -12.15 -30.47 7.26
CA MET A 308 -12.77 -29.63 8.29
C MET A 308 -11.90 -29.50 9.55
N PHE A 309 -11.21 -30.57 9.99
CA PHE A 309 -10.29 -30.49 11.13
C PHE A 309 -9.09 -29.59 10.84
N LEU A 310 -8.49 -29.72 9.65
CA LEU A 310 -7.35 -28.91 9.24
C LEU A 310 -7.72 -27.43 9.11
N ASP A 311 -8.89 -27.13 8.52
CA ASP A 311 -9.39 -25.76 8.37
C ASP A 311 -9.63 -25.09 9.74
N ILE A 312 -10.14 -25.83 10.72
CA ILE A 312 -10.33 -25.33 12.09
C ILE A 312 -8.99 -25.07 12.77
N ILE A 313 -8.01 -25.96 12.61
CA ILE A 313 -6.67 -25.79 13.20
C ILE A 313 -5.98 -24.56 12.59
N ASP A 314 -6.01 -24.42 11.27
CA ASP A 314 -5.45 -23.26 10.55
C ASP A 314 -6.10 -21.94 10.97
N TYR A 315 -7.43 -21.93 11.13
CA TYR A 315 -8.15 -20.78 11.65
C TYR A 315 -7.70 -20.40 13.07
N ILE A 316 -7.56 -21.38 13.97
CA ILE A 316 -7.11 -21.12 15.35
C ILE A 316 -5.68 -20.57 15.34
N ASP A 317 -4.78 -21.14 14.55
CA ASP A 317 -3.37 -20.70 14.47
C ASP A 317 -3.26 -19.27 13.93
N LYS A 318 -4.10 -18.90 12.95
CA LYS A 318 -4.19 -17.52 12.44
C LYS A 318 -4.64 -16.53 13.51
N GLU A 319 -5.66 -16.87 14.30
CA GLU A 319 -6.13 -16.00 15.39
C GLU A 319 -5.10 -15.89 16.53
N ILE A 320 -4.34 -16.96 16.81
CA ILE A 320 -3.20 -16.93 17.73
C ILE A 320 -2.12 -15.96 17.23
N ARG A 321 -1.67 -16.09 15.98
CA ARG A 321 -0.67 -15.19 15.36
C ARG A 321 -1.10 -13.74 15.42
N LYS A 322 -2.33 -13.48 15.00
CA LYS A 322 -2.91 -12.14 14.97
C LYS A 322 -2.97 -11.50 16.36
N THR A 323 -3.25 -12.28 17.41
CA THR A 323 -3.33 -11.77 18.78
C THR A 323 -1.94 -11.44 19.36
N ILE A 324 -0.91 -12.25 19.05
CA ILE A 324 0.43 -12.05 19.60
C ILE A 324 1.19 -10.98 18.81
N LEU A 325 1.24 -11.11 17.48
CA LEU A 325 2.04 -10.30 16.57
C LEU A 325 1.25 -9.15 15.91
N GLY A 326 -0.07 -9.11 16.04
CA GLY A 326 -0.93 -8.11 15.37
C GLY A 326 -1.20 -8.39 13.89
N GLN A 327 -0.61 -9.45 13.32
CA GLN A 327 -0.65 -9.76 11.88
C GLN A 327 -0.50 -11.27 11.63
N THR A 328 -0.82 -11.74 10.42
CA THR A 328 -0.76 -13.17 10.05
C THR A 328 0.13 -13.48 8.84
N LEU A 329 0.54 -12.47 8.06
CA LEU A 329 1.02 -12.66 6.69
C LEU A 329 2.53 -12.88 6.57
N THR A 330 3.36 -12.38 7.50
CA THR A 330 4.83 -12.52 7.40
C THR A 330 5.34 -13.95 7.62
N ALA A 331 4.52 -14.83 8.22
CA ALA A 331 4.86 -16.24 8.47
C ALA A 331 4.28 -17.22 7.42
N GLU A 332 3.39 -16.76 6.53
CA GLU A 332 2.51 -17.63 5.71
C GLU A 332 2.81 -17.65 4.20
N THR A 333 3.86 -16.98 3.70
CA THR A 333 4.02 -16.80 2.24
C THR A 333 4.47 -18.07 1.50
N GLY A 334 3.50 -18.94 1.22
CA GLY A 334 3.41 -19.70 -0.03
C GLY A 334 3.17 -18.77 -1.22
N GLY A 335 4.16 -17.94 -1.56
CA GLY A 335 4.38 -17.37 -2.90
C GLY A 335 3.38 -16.37 -3.51
N THR A 336 2.27 -15.96 -2.87
CA THR A 336 1.24 -15.10 -3.51
C THR A 336 0.92 -13.76 -2.81
N GLY A 337 1.65 -13.38 -1.75
CA GLY A 337 1.46 -12.10 -1.05
C GLY A 337 2.16 -10.91 -1.72
N SER A 338 1.49 -9.75 -1.82
CA SER A 338 2.11 -8.50 -2.32
C SER A 338 3.05 -7.86 -1.28
N TYR A 339 4.19 -7.30 -1.71
CA TYR A 339 5.18 -6.63 -0.85
C TYR A 339 4.57 -5.50 0.01
N ALA A 340 3.58 -4.77 -0.53
CA ALA A 340 2.87 -3.71 0.19
C ALA A 340 1.99 -4.26 1.33
N LEU A 341 1.37 -5.43 1.13
CA LEU A 341 0.63 -6.12 2.17
C LEU A 341 1.60 -6.59 3.27
N GLY A 342 2.75 -7.15 2.89
CA GLY A 342 3.83 -7.50 3.82
C GLY A 342 4.34 -6.32 4.65
N LYS A 343 4.49 -5.13 4.04
CA LYS A 343 4.93 -3.91 4.75
C LYS A 343 3.90 -3.39 5.76
N VAL A 344 2.61 -3.34 5.41
CA VAL A 344 1.56 -2.93 6.36
C VAL A 344 1.47 -3.88 7.56
N HIS A 345 1.63 -5.19 7.32
CA HIS A 345 1.69 -6.18 8.40
C HIS A 345 2.93 -6.01 9.27
N PHE A 346 4.07 -5.64 8.67
CA PHE A 346 5.30 -5.33 9.41
C PHE A 346 5.17 -4.05 10.26
N ASP A 347 4.54 -2.99 9.74
CA ASP A 347 4.33 -1.73 10.48
C ASP A 347 3.47 -1.93 11.74
N ILE A 348 2.43 -2.79 11.68
CA ILE A 348 1.61 -3.14 12.84
C ILE A 348 2.44 -3.87 13.90
N LEU A 349 3.32 -4.78 13.48
CA LEU A 349 4.23 -5.48 14.38
C LEU A 349 5.19 -4.51 15.07
N LEU A 350 5.78 -3.56 14.33
CA LEU A 350 6.67 -2.53 14.89
C LEU A 350 5.97 -1.67 15.95
N PHE A 351 4.68 -1.34 15.78
CA PHE A 351 3.92 -0.60 16.78
C PHE A 351 3.83 -1.36 18.13
N TYR A 352 3.59 -2.67 18.09
CA TYR A 352 3.58 -3.49 19.31
C TYR A 352 4.98 -3.61 19.94
N GLU A 353 6.03 -3.68 19.12
CA GLU A 353 7.42 -3.72 19.56
C GLU A 353 7.87 -2.42 20.23
N GLU A 354 7.46 -1.27 19.70
CA GLU A 354 7.75 0.05 20.30
C GLU A 354 7.05 0.21 21.65
N GLN A 355 5.80 -0.24 21.76
CA GLN A 355 5.08 -0.22 23.04
C GLN A 355 5.77 -1.10 24.10
N LEU A 356 6.22 -2.29 23.71
CA LEU A 356 6.95 -3.21 24.60
C LEU A 356 8.32 -2.63 25.01
N ALA A 357 9.01 -1.98 24.08
CA ALA A 357 10.28 -1.30 24.33
C ALA A 357 10.13 -0.23 25.41
N ASP A 358 9.18 0.70 25.22
CA ASP A 358 8.96 1.83 26.14
C ASP A 358 8.64 1.35 27.56
N ASP A 359 7.84 0.29 27.67
CA ASP A 359 7.43 -0.30 28.94
C ASP A 359 8.62 -0.95 29.67
N LEU A 360 9.46 -1.72 28.96
CA LEU A 360 10.64 -2.37 29.51
C LEU A 360 11.72 -1.36 29.91
N GLU A 361 12.00 -0.39 29.04
CA GLU A 361 12.98 0.68 29.26
C GLU A 361 12.64 1.43 30.54
N LYS A 362 11.43 1.98 30.62
CA LYS A 362 11.04 2.85 31.74
C LYS A 362 10.85 2.08 33.03
N LYS A 363 10.07 0.99 33.02
CA LYS A 363 9.60 0.34 34.25
C LYS A 363 10.57 -0.70 34.79
N ALA A 364 11.26 -1.45 33.93
CA ALA A 364 12.15 -2.52 34.36
C ALA A 364 13.59 -2.03 34.50
N ILE A 365 14.15 -1.41 33.47
CA ILE A 365 15.58 -1.09 33.45
C ILE A 365 15.88 0.26 34.10
N ASN A 366 15.29 1.35 33.62
CA ASN A 366 15.60 2.70 34.09
C ASN A 366 15.22 2.88 35.57
N GLN A 367 13.97 2.56 35.90
CA GLN A 367 13.45 2.77 37.26
C GLN A 367 14.02 1.79 38.30
N GLN A 368 14.22 0.52 37.96
CA GLN A 368 14.56 -0.52 38.96
C GLN A 368 16.02 -0.99 38.89
N LEU A 369 16.71 -0.86 37.76
CA LEU A 369 18.11 -1.28 37.63
C LEU A 369 19.07 -0.09 37.68
N ILE A 370 18.94 0.83 36.72
CA ILE A 370 19.92 1.91 36.51
C ILE A 370 19.91 2.87 37.69
N LYS A 371 18.72 3.30 38.13
CA LYS A 371 18.59 4.17 39.29
C LYS A 371 19.36 3.63 40.50
N ARG A 372 19.18 2.35 40.82
CA ARG A 372 19.85 1.68 41.96
C ARG A 372 21.37 1.60 41.77
N LEU A 373 21.83 1.23 40.57
CA LEU A 373 23.26 1.16 40.25
C LEU A 373 23.95 2.52 40.40
N VAL A 374 23.28 3.60 40.01
CA VAL A 374 23.78 4.97 40.16
C VAL A 374 23.78 5.39 41.62
N ASP A 375 22.67 5.20 42.34
CA ASP A 375 22.51 5.56 43.75
C ASP A 375 23.56 4.90 44.67
N TYR A 376 23.98 3.67 44.37
CA TYR A 376 25.03 2.99 45.14
C TYR A 376 26.43 3.57 44.97
N ASN A 377 26.67 4.37 43.93
CA ASN A 377 28.02 4.81 43.56
C ASN A 377 28.17 6.34 43.52
N TYR A 378 27.09 7.08 43.35
CA TYR A 378 27.10 8.51 43.14
C TYR A 378 26.06 9.17 44.05
N LEU A 379 26.50 10.15 44.85
CA LEU A 379 25.64 10.96 45.72
C LEU A 379 25.13 12.20 44.97
N ASP A 380 24.00 12.77 45.37
CA ASP A 380 23.47 14.03 44.82
C ASP A 380 23.29 14.01 43.28
N VAL A 381 22.71 12.93 42.75
CA VAL A 381 22.29 12.81 41.35
C VAL A 381 20.83 13.25 41.24
N GLN A 382 20.56 14.28 40.44
CA GLN A 382 19.20 14.77 40.21
C GLN A 382 18.55 14.05 39.03
N GLU A 383 19.29 13.92 37.93
CA GLU A 383 18.85 13.23 36.71
C GLU A 383 19.70 11.99 36.43
N TYR A 384 19.07 10.90 35.98
CA TYR A 384 19.71 9.60 35.79
C TYR A 384 19.94 9.30 34.31
N PRO A 385 21.01 8.55 33.95
CA PRO A 385 21.15 8.07 32.58
C PRO A 385 20.00 7.12 32.21
N GLU A 386 19.63 7.10 30.93
CA GLU A 386 18.52 6.29 30.42
C GLU A 386 19.04 5.16 29.52
N PHE A 387 18.64 3.93 29.81
CA PHE A 387 18.67 2.85 28.85
C PHE A 387 17.59 3.06 27.81
N LYS A 388 17.98 2.97 26.53
CA LYS A 388 17.06 2.90 25.39
C LYS A 388 17.46 1.80 24.43
N PHE A 389 16.46 1.13 23.87
CA PHE A 389 16.67 0.32 22.70
C PHE A 389 16.95 1.21 21.51
N LYS A 390 17.85 0.75 20.64
CA LYS A 390 18.08 1.42 19.37
C LYS A 390 16.82 1.29 18.48
N PRO A 391 16.59 2.24 17.57
CA PRO A 391 15.53 2.12 16.58
C PRO A 391 15.65 0.81 15.79
N LEU A 392 14.54 0.09 15.59
CA LEU A 392 14.49 -1.15 14.80
C LEU A 392 14.74 -0.89 13.30
N ILE A 393 14.47 0.33 12.86
CA ILE A 393 14.79 0.83 11.53
C ILE A 393 15.97 1.78 11.69
N GLN A 394 17.10 1.50 11.04
CA GLN A 394 18.11 2.54 10.83
C GLN A 394 17.44 3.64 10.01
N GLU A 395 17.20 4.79 10.64
CA GLU A 395 16.77 5.98 9.90
C GLU A 395 17.74 6.19 8.74
N ASP A 396 17.17 6.55 7.59
CA ASP A 396 17.91 6.88 6.38
C ASP A 396 18.82 8.09 6.72
N ILE A 397 20.06 7.82 7.14
CA ILE A 397 21.05 8.81 7.59
C ILE A 397 21.17 9.94 6.57
N THR A 398 20.97 9.61 5.29
CA THR A 398 20.83 10.49 4.14
C THR A 398 19.80 11.61 4.34
N GLN A 399 18.63 11.33 4.93
CA GLN A 399 17.57 12.31 5.16
C GLN A 399 17.89 13.29 6.30
N ILE A 400 18.60 12.84 7.33
CA ILE A 400 19.07 13.72 8.42
C ILE A 400 20.17 14.64 7.90
N ILE A 401 21.10 14.09 7.10
CA ILE A 401 22.16 14.84 6.44
C ILE A 401 21.57 15.85 5.45
N ASP A 402 20.57 15.47 4.64
CA ASP A 402 19.89 16.40 3.72
C ASP A 402 19.18 17.54 4.46
N LYS A 403 18.53 17.25 5.60
CA LYS A 403 17.89 18.28 6.45
C LYS A 403 18.92 19.20 7.11
N TYR A 404 20.05 18.65 7.56
CA TYR A 404 21.16 19.44 8.11
C TYR A 404 21.76 20.37 7.03
N TYR A 405 22.04 19.86 5.83
CA TYR A 405 22.51 20.68 4.71
C TYR A 405 21.47 21.73 4.27
N GLN A 406 20.19 21.38 4.25
CA GLN A 406 19.12 22.35 3.99
C GLN A 406 19.10 23.46 5.04
N GLY A 407 19.18 23.13 6.33
CA GLY A 407 19.24 24.10 7.41
C GLY A 407 20.46 25.02 7.33
N VAL A 408 21.63 24.48 6.96
CA VAL A 408 22.86 25.27 6.74
C VAL A 408 22.73 26.19 5.53
N SER A 409 22.24 25.67 4.39
CA SER A 409 22.07 26.43 3.15
C SER A 409 21.03 27.55 3.27
N GLN A 410 20.02 27.38 4.13
CA GLN A 410 18.98 28.37 4.41
C GLN A 410 19.37 29.30 5.57
N GLY A 411 20.55 29.13 6.16
CA GLY A 411 21.05 29.94 7.28
C GLY A 411 20.34 29.70 8.62
N ALA A 412 19.47 28.69 8.69
CA ALA A 412 18.78 28.28 9.91
C ALA A 412 19.72 27.53 10.88
N ILE A 413 20.77 26.89 10.36
CA ILE A 413 21.81 26.19 11.12
C ILE A 413 23.16 26.81 10.78
N LYS A 414 23.94 27.21 11.78
CA LYS A 414 25.34 27.61 11.57
C LYS A 414 26.22 26.37 11.76
N PRO A 415 26.92 25.91 10.72
CA PRO A 415 27.74 24.72 10.82
C PRO A 415 28.89 24.97 11.80
N ILE A 416 29.03 24.10 12.79
CA ILE A 416 30.16 24.09 13.72
C ILE A 416 31.14 22.97 13.35
N PRO A 417 32.44 23.10 13.66
CA PRO A 417 33.44 22.06 13.34
C PRO A 417 33.08 20.66 13.85
N GLU A 418 32.37 20.58 14.97
CA GLU A 418 31.88 19.36 15.59
C GLU A 418 30.82 18.64 14.73
N ASP A 419 30.08 19.36 13.89
CA ASP A 419 29.08 18.78 12.99
C ASP A 419 29.74 17.96 11.87
N GLU A 420 30.88 18.43 11.34
CA GLU A 420 31.64 17.67 10.34
C GLU A 420 32.20 16.38 10.96
N GLU A 421 32.69 16.45 12.20
CA GLU A 421 33.24 15.27 12.89
C GLU A 421 32.14 14.25 13.22
N TRP A 422 30.95 14.71 13.62
CA TRP A 422 29.77 13.87 13.83
C TRP A 422 29.25 13.24 12.53
N ILE A 423 29.17 13.99 11.43
CA ILE A 423 28.75 13.47 10.11
C ILE A 423 29.75 12.40 9.61
N ARG A 424 31.06 12.66 9.73
CA ARG A 424 32.10 11.69 9.35
C ARG A 424 32.02 10.42 10.16
N ASP A 425 31.79 10.52 11.47
CA ASP A 425 31.64 9.35 12.36
C ASP A 425 30.40 8.50 11.96
N LYS A 426 29.25 9.15 11.74
CA LYS A 426 28.02 8.46 11.31
C LYS A 426 28.11 7.83 9.92
N LEU A 427 28.90 8.41 9.01
CA LEU A 427 29.18 7.87 7.69
C LEU A 427 30.42 6.94 7.64
N LYS A 428 31.10 6.71 8.78
CA LYS A 428 32.37 5.98 8.87
C LYS A 428 33.47 6.50 7.94
N LEU A 429 33.48 7.80 7.66
CA LEU A 429 34.51 8.45 6.85
C LEU A 429 35.79 8.68 7.68
N PRO A 430 36.98 8.62 7.06
CA PRO A 430 38.24 8.85 7.77
C PRO A 430 38.30 10.28 8.33
N LYS A 431 38.88 10.43 9.53
CA LYS A 431 39.12 11.74 10.16
C LYS A 431 40.06 12.57 9.28
N ARG A 432 39.76 13.87 9.17
CA ARG A 432 40.56 14.81 8.39
C ARG A 432 41.93 15.01 9.06
N LYS A 433 43.02 15.05 8.29
CA LYS A 433 44.34 15.39 8.83
C LYS A 433 44.35 16.87 9.23
N THR A 434 44.77 17.19 10.45
CA THR A 434 44.85 18.57 10.98
C THR A 434 45.79 19.43 10.12
N GLY A 435 45.27 20.50 9.51
CA GLY A 435 46.08 21.57 8.90
C GLY A 435 45.67 22.11 7.53
N GLU A 436 44.69 21.54 6.82
CA GLU A 436 44.31 22.02 5.47
C GLU A 436 43.06 22.92 5.50
N ALA A 437 43.23 24.18 5.09
CA ALA A 437 42.18 25.19 4.99
C ALA A 437 41.19 24.90 3.82
N PRO A 438 39.92 25.38 3.88
CA PRO A 438 38.94 25.14 2.84
C PRO A 438 39.29 25.85 1.53
N ALA A 439 39.03 25.19 0.39
CA ALA A 439 39.30 25.71 -0.94
C ALA A 439 38.37 26.91 -1.29
N PRO A 440 38.87 27.93 -2.03
CA PRO A 440 38.08 29.12 -2.35
C PRO A 440 37.08 28.88 -3.49
N ILE A 441 35.98 29.64 -3.44
CA ILE A 441 34.87 29.65 -4.40
C ILE A 441 35.33 30.35 -5.70
N VAL A 442 35.16 29.70 -6.86
CA VAL A 442 35.53 30.23 -8.19
C VAL A 442 34.29 30.80 -8.88
N GLU A 443 34.31 32.10 -9.20
CA GLU A 443 33.34 32.78 -10.08
C GLU A 443 33.60 32.42 -11.56
N ASN A 444 32.54 32.18 -12.33
CA ASN A 444 32.62 31.73 -13.73
C ASN A 444 32.69 32.92 -14.72
N PRO A 445 33.60 32.93 -15.72
CA PRO A 445 33.64 33.96 -16.76
C PRO A 445 32.67 33.69 -17.94
N GLN A 446 32.13 34.76 -18.51
CA GLN A 446 31.26 34.77 -19.71
C GLN A 446 32.03 34.34 -20.98
N ILE A 447 31.39 33.54 -21.85
CA ILE A 447 31.88 33.22 -23.20
C ILE A 447 30.76 33.51 -24.22
N GLU A 448 31.09 34.33 -25.24
CA GLU A 448 30.25 34.68 -26.40
C GLU A 448 30.23 33.55 -27.46
N ILE A 449 29.12 33.40 -28.19
CA ILE A 449 28.91 32.39 -29.25
C ILE A 449 28.88 33.09 -30.63
N PRO A 450 29.64 32.65 -31.65
CA PRO A 450 29.53 33.18 -33.01
C PRO A 450 28.43 32.50 -33.84
N GLU A 451 27.76 33.30 -34.69
CA GLU A 451 26.73 32.88 -35.66
C GLU A 451 27.30 32.10 -36.86
N LEU A 452 26.60 31.04 -37.31
CA LEU A 452 26.86 30.36 -38.59
C LEU A 452 25.56 30.10 -39.39
N THR A 453 25.41 31.01 -40.34
CA THR A 453 24.80 31.02 -41.69
C THR A 453 24.06 29.80 -42.30
N SER A 454 23.09 30.21 -43.13
CA SER A 454 22.08 29.49 -43.93
C SER A 454 22.57 28.51 -45.01
N PHE A 455 21.84 27.41 -45.24
CA PHE A 455 21.69 26.78 -46.56
C PHE A 455 20.27 26.21 -46.80
N LYS A 456 19.85 26.34 -48.08
CA LYS A 456 18.51 26.16 -48.65
C LYS A 456 18.08 24.69 -48.89
N GLU A 457 16.77 24.56 -49.07
CA GLU A 457 15.90 23.39 -49.26
C GLU A 457 16.20 22.52 -50.50
N ASP A 458 15.96 21.21 -50.34
CA ASP A 458 15.15 20.39 -51.25
C ASP A 458 14.55 19.18 -50.48
N ILE A 459 13.40 18.70 -50.95
CA ILE A 459 12.30 18.03 -50.21
C ILE A 459 12.45 16.48 -50.12
N PHE A 460 12.29 15.85 -48.93
CA PHE A 460 11.35 14.74 -48.57
C PHE A 460 11.66 14.10 -47.17
N THR A 461 10.59 13.84 -46.38
CA THR A 461 10.40 12.96 -45.17
C THR A 461 11.55 12.63 -44.19
N GLY A 462 11.31 12.90 -42.89
CA GLY A 462 12.08 12.34 -41.78
C GLY A 462 13.22 13.24 -41.30
N VAL A 463 13.07 13.85 -40.13
CA VAL A 463 14.12 14.71 -39.55
C VAL A 463 15.28 13.85 -39.05
N ARG A 464 16.27 13.70 -39.94
CA ARG A 464 17.70 13.38 -39.76
C ARG A 464 18.11 12.76 -38.42
N ARG A 465 18.36 11.45 -38.42
CA ARG A 465 19.44 10.86 -37.61
C ARG A 465 20.76 11.51 -38.04
N ARG A 466 21.70 11.69 -37.11
CA ARG A 466 23.11 11.92 -37.46
C ARG A 466 23.61 10.83 -38.41
N THR A 467 24.71 11.07 -39.12
CA THR A 467 25.38 10.01 -39.88
C THR A 467 25.62 8.83 -38.95
N LEU A 468 25.19 7.64 -39.37
CA LEU A 468 25.39 6.43 -38.57
C LEU A 468 26.89 6.32 -38.24
N THR A 469 27.20 6.00 -36.99
CA THR A 469 28.58 5.64 -36.64
C THR A 469 29.00 4.41 -37.43
N LYS A 470 30.31 4.20 -37.59
CA LYS A 470 30.85 2.97 -38.20
C LYS A 470 30.32 1.68 -37.52
N TYR A 471 29.91 1.76 -36.25
CA TYR A 471 29.34 0.64 -35.49
C TYR A 471 27.83 0.46 -35.73
N GLU A 472 27.10 1.56 -35.98
CA GLU A 472 25.68 1.56 -36.33
C GLU A 472 25.44 1.11 -37.77
N GLU A 473 26.31 1.46 -38.71
CA GLU A 473 26.23 0.99 -40.10
C GLU A 473 26.32 -0.54 -40.23
N GLN A 474 26.88 -1.19 -39.21
CA GLN A 474 27.00 -2.64 -39.11
C GLN A 474 25.78 -3.31 -38.45
N THR A 475 24.82 -2.52 -37.96
CA THR A 475 23.60 -3.01 -37.27
C THR A 475 22.37 -2.77 -38.15
N ASP A 476 21.62 -3.83 -38.49
CA ASP A 476 20.43 -3.71 -39.33
C ASP A 476 19.20 -3.29 -38.52
N PHE A 477 19.13 -2.01 -38.15
CA PHE A 477 18.00 -1.44 -37.39
C PHE A 477 16.65 -1.62 -38.07
N LYS A 478 16.65 -1.70 -39.41
CA LYS A 478 15.43 -1.91 -40.17
C LYS A 478 14.96 -3.34 -39.99
N GLU A 479 15.82 -4.33 -40.17
CA GLU A 479 15.49 -5.75 -39.94
C GLU A 479 15.05 -6.00 -38.49
N ILE A 480 15.70 -5.38 -37.50
CA ILE A 480 15.33 -5.51 -36.08
C ILE A 480 13.92 -4.98 -35.82
N LYS A 481 13.62 -3.78 -36.31
CA LYS A 481 12.30 -3.15 -36.16
C LYS A 481 11.22 -3.96 -36.89
N ASP A 482 11.46 -4.28 -38.16
CA ASP A 482 10.54 -5.06 -38.98
C ASP A 482 10.25 -6.43 -38.33
N THR A 483 11.25 -7.04 -37.67
CA THR A 483 11.09 -8.30 -36.93
C THR A 483 10.27 -8.13 -35.65
N GLN A 484 10.49 -7.06 -34.87
CA GLN A 484 9.67 -6.80 -33.68
C GLN A 484 8.22 -6.49 -34.06
N ASP A 485 7.99 -5.75 -35.13
CA ASP A 485 6.65 -5.43 -35.65
C ASP A 485 5.97 -6.70 -36.21
N ASP A 486 6.69 -7.55 -36.95
CA ASP A 486 6.18 -8.85 -37.43
C ASP A 486 5.81 -9.82 -36.30
N ILE A 487 6.70 -10.00 -35.31
CA ILE A 487 6.43 -10.85 -34.14
C ILE A 487 5.25 -10.28 -33.35
N THR A 488 5.18 -8.95 -33.19
CA THR A 488 4.04 -8.30 -32.54
C THR A 488 2.75 -8.67 -33.23
N GLU A 489 2.69 -8.54 -34.55
CA GLU A 489 1.48 -8.80 -35.33
C GLU A 489 1.11 -10.29 -35.34
N ARG A 490 2.08 -11.18 -35.56
CA ARG A 490 1.83 -12.64 -35.55
C ARG A 490 1.29 -13.14 -34.22
N TYR A 491 1.91 -12.75 -33.11
CA TYR A 491 1.46 -13.20 -31.78
C TYR A 491 0.20 -12.46 -31.33
N ARG A 492 -0.04 -11.22 -31.77
CA ARG A 492 -1.34 -10.56 -31.59
C ARG A 492 -2.46 -11.37 -32.22
N VAL A 493 -2.29 -11.80 -33.47
CA VAL A 493 -3.28 -12.61 -34.19
C VAL A 493 -3.43 -14.00 -33.56
N LYS A 494 -2.33 -14.66 -33.22
CA LYS A 494 -2.32 -16.03 -32.67
C LYS A 494 -2.89 -16.12 -31.26
N ILE A 495 -2.49 -15.20 -30.37
CA ILE A 495 -3.06 -15.11 -29.03
C ILE A 495 -4.52 -14.66 -29.13
N GLY A 496 -4.81 -13.70 -30.02
CA GLY A 496 -6.17 -13.27 -30.28
C GLY A 496 -7.12 -14.41 -30.68
N SER A 497 -6.68 -15.31 -31.57
CA SER A 497 -7.51 -16.46 -31.98
C SER A 497 -7.76 -17.45 -30.85
N ILE A 498 -6.76 -17.76 -30.03
CA ILE A 498 -6.92 -18.69 -28.89
C ILE A 498 -7.92 -18.13 -27.86
N ILE A 499 -7.85 -16.82 -27.65
CA ILE A 499 -8.76 -16.20 -26.73
C ILE A 499 -10.17 -16.14 -27.33
N LYS A 500 -10.32 -15.87 -28.63
CA LYS A 500 -11.61 -16.03 -29.33
C LYS A 500 -12.20 -17.42 -29.11
N ASP A 501 -11.43 -18.48 -29.32
CA ASP A 501 -11.87 -19.86 -29.08
C ASP A 501 -12.28 -20.08 -27.61
N SER A 502 -11.59 -19.40 -26.67
CA SER A 502 -11.92 -19.47 -25.24
C SER A 502 -13.24 -18.79 -24.91
N VAL A 503 -13.56 -17.70 -25.61
CA VAL A 503 -14.82 -16.98 -25.47
C VAL A 503 -15.96 -17.80 -26.07
N ASP A 504 -15.75 -18.43 -27.23
CA ASP A 504 -16.74 -19.30 -27.87
C ASP A 504 -17.09 -20.52 -26.99
N ASP A 505 -16.10 -21.16 -26.37
CA ASP A 505 -16.33 -22.23 -25.38
C ASP A 505 -17.10 -21.71 -24.15
N LEU A 506 -16.80 -20.49 -23.70
CA LEU A 506 -17.48 -19.89 -22.56
C LEU A 506 -18.94 -19.55 -22.91
N ILE A 507 -19.23 -19.13 -24.14
CA ILE A 507 -20.58 -18.99 -24.68
C ILE A 507 -21.33 -20.34 -24.68
N GLU A 508 -20.68 -21.43 -25.07
CA GLU A 508 -21.26 -22.77 -25.01
C GLU A 508 -21.56 -23.20 -23.56
N GLN A 509 -20.66 -22.88 -22.61
CA GLN A 509 -20.90 -23.10 -21.19
C GLN A 509 -22.10 -22.31 -20.65
N ILE A 510 -22.31 -21.07 -21.12
CA ILE A 510 -23.47 -20.24 -20.75
C ILE A 510 -24.77 -20.88 -21.21
N GLY A 511 -24.81 -21.38 -22.44
CA GLY A 511 -25.97 -22.07 -23.02
C GLY A 511 -26.26 -23.41 -22.34
N SER A 512 -25.25 -24.28 -22.22
CA SER A 512 -25.41 -25.62 -21.62
C SER A 512 -25.81 -25.60 -20.15
N LYS A 513 -25.31 -24.62 -19.38
CA LYS A 513 -25.67 -24.42 -17.97
C LYS A 513 -26.98 -23.61 -17.80
N LYS A 514 -27.65 -23.26 -18.90
CA LYS A 514 -28.90 -22.47 -18.92
C LYS A 514 -28.86 -21.22 -18.05
N ILE A 515 -27.72 -20.53 -18.03
CA ILE A 515 -27.44 -19.45 -17.05
C ILE A 515 -28.47 -18.32 -17.18
N ILE A 516 -28.80 -17.95 -18.42
CA ILE A 516 -29.76 -16.87 -18.72
C ILE A 516 -31.20 -17.36 -18.58
N GLU A 517 -31.53 -18.52 -19.15
CA GLU A 517 -32.88 -19.07 -19.17
C GLU A 517 -33.42 -19.41 -17.77
N GLU A 518 -32.59 -19.99 -16.91
CA GLU A 518 -32.94 -20.36 -15.52
C GLU A 518 -32.57 -19.28 -14.50
N LYS A 519 -32.04 -18.13 -14.95
CA LYS A 519 -31.52 -17.06 -14.07
C LYS A 519 -30.54 -17.60 -13.01
N ASN A 520 -29.69 -18.53 -13.40
CA ASN A 520 -28.84 -19.30 -12.50
C ASN A 520 -27.55 -18.53 -12.15
N ILE A 521 -27.69 -17.56 -11.25
CA ILE A 521 -26.59 -16.71 -10.76
C ILE A 521 -25.44 -17.54 -10.16
N ASN A 522 -25.76 -18.66 -9.51
CA ASN A 522 -24.79 -19.54 -8.88
C ASN A 522 -23.88 -20.28 -9.88
N ALA A 523 -24.23 -20.29 -11.17
CA ALA A 523 -23.42 -20.85 -12.24
C ALA A 523 -22.38 -19.87 -12.79
N ILE A 524 -22.55 -18.55 -12.60
CA ILE A 524 -21.64 -17.51 -13.12
C ILE A 524 -20.23 -17.62 -12.54
N PRO A 525 -20.02 -17.81 -11.21
CA PRO A 525 -18.68 -17.98 -10.65
C PRO A 525 -17.99 -19.29 -11.09
N LYS A 526 -18.74 -20.23 -11.69
CA LYS A 526 -18.24 -21.52 -12.17
C LYS A 526 -17.84 -21.49 -13.65
N LEU A 527 -17.96 -20.34 -14.33
CA LEU A 527 -17.44 -20.14 -15.67
C LEU A 527 -15.92 -20.01 -15.61
N LYS A 528 -15.23 -20.71 -16.50
CA LYS A 528 -13.77 -20.68 -16.61
C LYS A 528 -13.39 -20.60 -18.07
N LEU A 529 -12.41 -19.75 -18.37
CA LEU A 529 -11.75 -19.73 -19.68
C LEU A 529 -10.91 -21.00 -19.83
N LYS A 530 -11.17 -21.76 -20.89
CA LYS A 530 -10.59 -23.09 -21.11
C LYS A 530 -9.14 -23.04 -21.58
N TYR A 531 -8.82 -22.17 -22.54
CA TYR A 531 -7.52 -22.16 -23.23
C TYR A 531 -6.51 -21.18 -22.62
N VAL A 532 -6.64 -20.82 -21.33
CA VAL A 532 -5.67 -19.94 -20.64
C VAL A 532 -4.25 -20.53 -20.67
N GLY A 533 -4.13 -21.86 -20.59
CA GLY A 533 -2.85 -22.55 -20.75
C GLY A 533 -2.24 -22.37 -22.15
N ASP A 534 -3.06 -22.30 -23.18
CA ASP A 534 -2.63 -22.06 -24.56
C ASP A 534 -2.19 -20.60 -24.76
N VAL A 535 -2.89 -19.63 -24.15
CA VAL A 535 -2.47 -18.21 -24.11
C VAL A 535 -1.12 -18.05 -23.44
N LYS A 536 -0.93 -18.68 -22.26
CA LYS A 536 0.36 -18.72 -21.57
C LYS A 536 1.44 -19.29 -22.49
N ARG A 537 1.17 -20.43 -23.13
CA ARG A 537 2.13 -21.08 -24.03
C ARG A 537 2.52 -20.15 -25.18
N GLU A 538 1.59 -19.39 -25.75
CA GLU A 538 1.92 -18.47 -26.84
C GLU A 538 2.69 -17.22 -26.39
N PHE A 539 2.41 -16.67 -25.20
CA PHE A 539 3.28 -15.63 -24.63
C PHE A 539 4.69 -16.17 -24.37
N GLN A 540 4.82 -17.41 -23.90
CA GLN A 540 6.11 -18.06 -23.73
C GLN A 540 6.82 -18.26 -25.07
N ASN A 541 6.13 -18.79 -26.09
CA ASN A 541 6.68 -18.96 -27.44
C ASN A 541 7.16 -17.63 -28.03
N MET A 542 6.39 -16.55 -27.84
CA MET A 542 6.74 -15.20 -28.26
C MET A 542 8.05 -14.74 -27.61
N MET A 543 8.17 -14.90 -26.30
CA MET A 543 9.37 -14.53 -25.55
C MET A 543 10.56 -15.39 -25.95
N GLU A 544 10.38 -16.70 -26.15
CA GLU A 544 11.43 -17.59 -26.65
C GLU A 544 11.89 -17.21 -28.06
N GLU A 545 10.95 -16.85 -28.95
CA GLU A 545 11.24 -16.47 -30.32
C GLU A 545 12.01 -15.16 -30.39
N ILE A 546 11.53 -14.11 -29.72
CA ILE A 546 12.23 -12.81 -29.70
C ILE A 546 13.59 -12.92 -28.99
N PHE A 547 13.71 -13.81 -28.00
CA PHE A 547 14.96 -14.07 -27.32
C PHE A 547 15.97 -14.79 -28.23
N ARG A 548 15.56 -15.84 -28.93
CA ARG A 548 16.40 -16.52 -29.95
C ARG A 548 16.81 -15.55 -31.05
N ARG A 549 15.88 -14.68 -31.47
CA ARG A 549 16.14 -13.65 -32.47
C ARG A 549 17.17 -12.64 -31.98
N GLY A 550 16.99 -12.08 -30.78
CA GLY A 550 17.95 -11.16 -30.17
C GLY A 550 19.35 -11.77 -30.04
N LYS A 551 19.44 -13.06 -29.69
CA LYS A 551 20.73 -13.79 -29.71
C LYS A 551 21.32 -13.95 -31.10
N SER A 552 20.50 -14.28 -32.09
CA SER A 552 20.92 -14.46 -33.48
C SER A 552 21.42 -13.13 -34.06
N ASP A 553 20.68 -12.04 -33.85
CA ASP A 553 21.05 -10.71 -34.32
C ASP A 553 22.35 -10.24 -33.64
N ALA A 554 22.48 -10.41 -32.32
CA ALA A 554 23.73 -10.16 -31.61
C ALA A 554 24.92 -10.97 -32.18
N ARG A 555 24.73 -12.25 -32.50
CA ARG A 555 25.79 -13.08 -33.12
C ARG A 555 26.15 -12.62 -34.54
N LYS A 556 25.16 -12.24 -35.35
CA LYS A 556 25.39 -11.68 -36.69
C LYS A 556 26.17 -10.36 -36.61
N GLU A 557 25.80 -9.49 -35.67
CA GLU A 557 26.50 -8.23 -35.38
C GLU A 557 27.97 -8.49 -35.01
N LEU A 558 28.25 -9.49 -34.16
CA LEU A 558 29.62 -9.86 -33.80
C LEU A 558 30.39 -10.52 -34.96
N ALA A 559 29.74 -11.39 -35.74
CA ALA A 559 30.35 -12.09 -36.88
C ALA A 559 30.72 -11.14 -38.02
N ALA A 560 29.89 -10.12 -38.27
CA ALA A 560 30.17 -9.08 -39.26
C ALA A 560 31.46 -8.28 -38.93
N LYS A 561 31.80 -8.18 -37.64
CA LYS A 561 32.94 -7.41 -37.14
C LYS A 561 34.28 -8.17 -37.16
N ARG A 562 34.30 -9.48 -37.44
CA ARG A 562 35.56 -10.23 -37.68
C ARG A 562 35.34 -11.49 -38.53
N LYS A 563 35.87 -11.51 -39.76
CA LYS A 563 35.76 -12.63 -40.74
C LYS A 563 36.36 -13.98 -40.28
N GLU A 564 37.15 -14.01 -39.20
CA GLU A 564 37.88 -15.21 -38.74
C GLU A 564 37.24 -15.92 -37.53
N LEU A 565 36.10 -15.46 -37.03
CA LEU A 565 35.38 -16.16 -35.94
C LEU A 565 34.74 -17.46 -36.47
N LYS A 566 35.49 -18.56 -36.42
CA LYS A 566 34.91 -19.90 -36.38
C LYS A 566 34.28 -20.07 -35.00
N PHE A 567 32.97 -19.84 -34.88
CA PHE A 567 32.22 -20.16 -33.68
C PHE A 567 32.30 -21.67 -33.41
N VAL A 568 33.25 -22.09 -32.57
CA VAL A 568 33.29 -23.44 -32.01
C VAL A 568 32.36 -23.43 -30.82
N SER A 569 31.13 -23.92 -31.05
CA SER A 569 30.14 -24.33 -30.05
C SER A 569 29.91 -23.39 -28.84
N LEU A 570 29.20 -22.27 -29.05
CA LEU A 570 28.53 -21.56 -27.94
C LEU A 570 27.29 -22.35 -27.47
N GLN A 571 27.49 -23.25 -26.53
CA GLN A 571 26.47 -23.87 -25.67
C GLN A 571 27.15 -24.11 -24.31
N ARG A 572 26.65 -23.69 -23.13
CA ARG A 572 25.28 -23.52 -22.64
C ARG A 572 25.23 -22.49 -21.52
N ILE A 573 24.24 -21.59 -21.54
CA ILE A 573 23.55 -21.19 -20.29
C ILE A 573 22.33 -22.11 -20.20
N THR A 574 22.10 -22.71 -19.03
CA THR A 574 21.06 -23.71 -18.81
C THR A 574 19.71 -23.17 -19.30
N PRO A 575 19.14 -23.74 -20.38
CA PRO A 575 17.84 -23.33 -20.89
C PRO A 575 16.76 -23.31 -19.80
N THR A 576 16.92 -24.14 -18.77
CA THR A 576 15.98 -24.37 -17.69
C THR A 576 15.66 -23.13 -16.83
N GLU A 577 16.63 -22.28 -16.50
CA GLU A 577 16.39 -21.11 -15.62
C GLU A 577 15.70 -19.97 -16.35
N LEU A 578 16.10 -19.73 -17.61
CA LEU A 578 15.49 -18.72 -18.45
C LEU A 578 14.08 -19.12 -18.90
N LEU A 579 13.89 -20.41 -19.20
CA LEU A 579 12.55 -20.98 -19.43
C LEU A 579 11.67 -20.85 -18.18
N ASN A 580 12.21 -20.99 -16.97
CA ASN A 580 11.47 -20.74 -15.74
C ASN A 580 11.08 -19.26 -15.55
N ILE A 581 11.93 -18.32 -15.98
CA ILE A 581 11.59 -16.88 -15.96
C ILE A 581 10.47 -16.58 -16.95
N PHE A 582 10.60 -17.03 -18.20
CA PHE A 582 9.56 -16.85 -19.22
C PHE A 582 8.27 -17.57 -18.86
N ASP A 583 8.34 -18.74 -18.22
CA ASP A 583 7.16 -19.45 -17.75
C ASP A 583 6.41 -18.64 -16.67
N LYS A 584 7.14 -18.05 -15.72
CA LYS A 584 6.56 -17.16 -14.69
C LYS A 584 5.96 -15.89 -15.29
N GLU A 585 6.66 -15.25 -16.22
CA GLU A 585 6.17 -14.03 -16.88
C GLU A 585 4.95 -14.32 -17.78
N ALA A 586 5.00 -15.39 -18.57
CA ALA A 586 3.89 -15.82 -19.41
C ALA A 586 2.67 -16.22 -18.57
N PHE A 587 2.90 -16.88 -17.42
CA PHE A 587 1.83 -17.21 -16.48
C PHE A 587 1.14 -15.94 -15.95
N TRP A 588 1.93 -14.94 -15.56
CA TRP A 588 1.40 -13.65 -15.12
C TRP A 588 0.63 -12.94 -16.24
N MET A 589 1.20 -12.83 -17.45
CA MET A 589 0.56 -12.18 -18.60
C MET A 589 -0.76 -12.86 -18.98
N ALA A 590 -0.78 -14.19 -19.05
CA ALA A 590 -2.00 -14.95 -19.33
C ALA A 590 -3.04 -14.81 -18.21
N GLY A 591 -2.61 -14.72 -16.95
CA GLY A 591 -3.48 -14.47 -15.80
C GLY A 591 -4.16 -13.10 -15.88
N VAL A 592 -3.40 -12.05 -16.21
CA VAL A 592 -3.93 -10.69 -16.37
C VAL A 592 -4.98 -10.62 -17.47
N GLU A 593 -4.74 -11.28 -18.62
CA GLU A 593 -5.73 -11.28 -19.70
C GLU A 593 -6.93 -12.15 -19.38
N ARG A 594 -6.76 -13.32 -18.74
CA ARG A 594 -7.88 -14.13 -18.22
C ARG A 594 -8.80 -13.31 -17.33
N ASP A 595 -8.22 -12.62 -16.35
CA ASP A 595 -9.00 -11.87 -15.35
C ASP A 595 -9.76 -10.71 -15.98
N TYR A 596 -9.17 -10.05 -16.98
CA TYR A 596 -9.83 -9.01 -17.77
C TYR A 596 -11.06 -9.56 -18.51
N ILE A 597 -10.89 -10.67 -19.24
CA ILE A 597 -11.95 -11.29 -20.05
C ILE A 597 -13.09 -11.81 -19.18
N GLU A 598 -12.76 -12.51 -18.08
CA GLU A 598 -13.76 -13.01 -17.15
C GLU A 598 -14.57 -11.88 -16.54
N LYS A 599 -13.94 -10.75 -16.22
CA LYS A 599 -14.63 -9.57 -15.69
C LYS A 599 -15.64 -9.02 -16.71
N GLU A 600 -15.22 -8.79 -17.95
CA GLU A 600 -16.08 -8.26 -19.02
C GLU A 600 -17.29 -9.16 -19.27
N ILE A 601 -17.08 -10.48 -19.38
CA ILE A 601 -18.16 -11.43 -19.65
C ILE A 601 -19.11 -11.57 -18.46
N LYS A 602 -18.59 -11.63 -17.22
CA LYS A 602 -19.43 -11.69 -16.02
C LYS A 602 -20.35 -10.47 -15.92
N GLU A 603 -19.85 -9.29 -16.26
CA GLU A 603 -20.65 -8.06 -16.29
C GLU A 603 -21.81 -8.13 -17.28
N VAL A 604 -21.58 -8.63 -18.50
CA VAL A 604 -22.65 -8.83 -19.48
C VAL A 604 -23.69 -9.84 -18.97
N LEU A 605 -23.26 -10.95 -18.37
CA LEU A 605 -24.16 -11.97 -17.83
C LEU A 605 -25.00 -11.46 -16.66
N PHE A 606 -24.40 -10.71 -15.73
CA PHE A 606 -25.15 -10.10 -14.62
C PHE A 606 -26.20 -9.11 -15.13
N ASN A 607 -25.85 -8.29 -16.13
CA ASN A 607 -26.78 -7.36 -16.74
C ASN A 607 -27.93 -8.07 -17.44
N ALA A 608 -27.65 -9.13 -18.21
CA ALA A 608 -28.67 -9.91 -18.91
C ALA A 608 -29.68 -10.57 -17.95
N ILE A 609 -29.21 -11.16 -16.84
CA ILE A 609 -30.11 -11.74 -15.82
C ILE A 609 -30.99 -10.65 -15.17
N LYS A 610 -30.42 -9.48 -14.90
CA LYS A 610 -31.11 -8.36 -14.27
C LYS A 610 -32.18 -7.74 -15.17
N THR A 611 -31.88 -7.57 -16.46
CA THR A 611 -32.79 -6.95 -17.44
C THR A 611 -33.78 -7.93 -18.05
N GLY A 612 -33.56 -9.25 -17.85
CA GLY A 612 -34.34 -10.29 -18.51
C GLY A 612 -34.05 -10.38 -20.01
N ALA A 613 -32.86 -9.95 -20.45
CA ALA A 613 -32.42 -10.08 -21.84
C ALA A 613 -32.43 -11.56 -22.26
N ASN A 614 -32.79 -11.81 -23.52
CA ASN A 614 -32.78 -13.17 -24.05
C ASN A 614 -31.33 -13.64 -24.32
N ILE A 615 -31.16 -14.96 -24.40
CA ILE A 615 -29.84 -15.58 -24.58
C ILE A 615 -29.15 -15.12 -25.88
N ARG A 616 -29.91 -14.88 -26.94
CA ARG A 616 -29.37 -14.47 -28.25
C ARG A 616 -28.75 -13.08 -28.19
N ASP A 617 -29.43 -12.12 -27.59
CA ASP A 617 -28.95 -10.74 -27.44
C ASP A 617 -27.76 -10.67 -26.49
N THR A 618 -27.79 -11.49 -25.43
CA THR A 618 -26.67 -11.60 -24.48
C THR A 618 -25.41 -12.16 -25.14
N ILE A 619 -25.56 -13.21 -25.95
CA ILE A 619 -24.43 -13.79 -26.71
C ILE A 619 -23.89 -12.79 -27.72
N ALA A 620 -24.76 -12.05 -28.43
CA ALA A 620 -24.34 -11.03 -29.37
C ALA A 620 -23.57 -9.88 -28.69
N GLU A 621 -23.97 -9.47 -27.48
CA GLU A 621 -23.23 -8.46 -26.71
C GLU A 621 -21.86 -8.99 -26.25
N ILE A 622 -21.78 -10.23 -25.77
CA ILE A 622 -20.50 -10.87 -25.42
C ILE A 622 -19.58 -10.92 -26.65
N GLN A 623 -20.10 -11.38 -27.79
CA GLN A 623 -19.34 -11.48 -29.04
C GLN A 623 -18.85 -10.10 -29.49
N SER A 624 -19.72 -9.08 -29.50
CA SER A 624 -19.35 -7.71 -29.90
C SER A 624 -18.25 -7.11 -29.01
N ARG A 625 -18.35 -7.26 -27.67
CA ARG A 625 -17.32 -6.79 -26.74
C ARG A 625 -16.00 -7.53 -26.88
N MET A 626 -16.03 -8.76 -27.37
CA MET A 626 -14.88 -9.64 -27.45
C MET A 626 -14.19 -9.57 -28.82
N GLU A 627 -14.95 -9.42 -29.89
CA GLU A 627 -14.47 -9.13 -31.24
C GLU A 627 -13.60 -7.86 -31.28
N ALA A 628 -14.01 -6.83 -30.54
CA ALA A 628 -13.24 -5.64 -30.23
C ALA A 628 -11.80 -5.94 -29.75
N TYR A 629 -11.62 -7.00 -28.96
CA TYR A 629 -10.33 -7.38 -28.36
C TYR A 629 -9.47 -8.25 -29.31
N TYR A 630 -10.06 -9.10 -30.18
CA TYR A 630 -9.34 -10.16 -30.93
C TYR A 630 -9.28 -10.05 -32.47
N ILE A 631 -9.99 -9.14 -33.14
CA ILE A 631 -10.24 -9.31 -34.60
C ILE A 631 -9.00 -9.30 -35.53
N GLN A 632 -9.08 -10.27 -36.45
CA GLN A 632 -8.27 -10.66 -37.61
C GLN A 632 -8.53 -9.81 -38.88
N GLY A 633 -7.53 -9.76 -39.79
CA GLY A 633 -7.73 -9.52 -41.23
C GLY A 633 -7.95 -8.06 -41.67
N GLU A 634 -7.78 -7.79 -42.97
CA GLU A 634 -7.92 -6.44 -43.57
C GLU A 634 -9.25 -5.75 -43.18
N PRO A 635 -9.23 -4.40 -43.01
CA PRO A 635 -10.32 -3.68 -42.40
C PRO A 635 -11.58 -3.74 -43.26
N ILE A 636 -12.63 -4.38 -42.73
CA ILE A 636 -14.00 -4.19 -43.19
C ILE A 636 -14.53 -2.92 -42.50
N GLU A 637 -15.26 -2.12 -43.26
CA GLU A 637 -15.63 -0.72 -43.02
C GLU A 637 -15.98 -0.29 -41.57
N GLU A 638 -15.49 0.92 -41.26
CA GLU A 638 -15.90 1.97 -40.32
C GLU A 638 -16.29 1.74 -38.84
N GLU A 639 -16.42 0.55 -38.27
CA GLU A 639 -16.89 0.43 -36.86
C GLU A 639 -16.05 -0.41 -35.87
N ALA A 640 -14.92 -1.01 -36.27
CA ALA A 640 -14.09 -1.82 -35.36
C ALA A 640 -12.80 -1.10 -34.91
N MET A 641 -12.84 -0.30 -33.82
CA MET A 641 -11.64 0.24 -33.15
C MET A 641 -11.55 -0.24 -31.70
N THR A 642 -10.88 -1.37 -31.44
CA THR A 642 -10.56 -1.81 -30.06
C THR A 642 -9.39 -2.81 -29.94
N GLY A 643 -8.58 -3.03 -30.97
CA GLY A 643 -7.54 -4.08 -31.01
C GLY A 643 -6.15 -3.76 -30.41
N HIS A 644 -5.97 -2.68 -29.63
CA HIS A 644 -4.62 -2.15 -29.27
C HIS A 644 -4.07 -2.59 -27.89
N ARG A 645 -4.87 -3.21 -27.03
CA ARG A 645 -4.42 -3.65 -25.69
C ARG A 645 -3.40 -4.78 -25.77
N LEU A 646 -3.77 -5.87 -26.46
CA LEU A 646 -2.92 -7.05 -26.64
C LEU A 646 -1.61 -6.68 -27.37
N GLU A 647 -1.71 -5.84 -28.41
CA GLU A 647 -0.57 -5.29 -29.13
C GLU A 647 0.39 -4.52 -28.19
N THR A 648 -0.14 -3.65 -27.32
CA THR A 648 0.67 -2.85 -26.39
C THR A 648 1.42 -3.73 -25.38
N VAL A 649 0.74 -4.75 -24.84
CA VAL A 649 1.33 -5.72 -23.90
C VAL A 649 2.44 -6.51 -24.59
N ILE A 650 2.17 -7.05 -25.77
CA ILE A 650 3.13 -7.79 -26.60
C ILE A 650 4.33 -6.91 -26.94
N ARG A 651 4.10 -5.73 -27.52
CA ARG A 651 5.17 -4.82 -27.98
C ARG A 651 6.05 -4.29 -26.85
N THR A 652 5.52 -4.16 -25.62
CA THR A 652 6.34 -3.73 -24.48
C THR A 652 7.27 -4.86 -24.03
N LYS A 653 6.73 -6.07 -23.90
CA LYS A 653 7.50 -7.23 -23.44
C LYS A 653 8.52 -7.69 -24.49
N LEU A 654 8.21 -7.58 -25.79
CA LEU A 654 9.16 -7.87 -26.87
C LEU A 654 10.44 -7.02 -26.77
N SER A 655 10.32 -5.71 -26.56
CA SER A 655 11.50 -4.83 -26.46
C SER A 655 12.36 -5.13 -25.22
N ASP A 656 11.74 -5.51 -24.10
CA ASP A 656 12.42 -5.92 -22.87
C ASP A 656 13.23 -7.21 -23.08
N VAL A 657 12.56 -8.27 -23.55
CA VAL A 657 13.19 -9.59 -23.77
C VAL A 657 14.27 -9.52 -24.87
N TYR A 658 14.05 -8.72 -25.92
CA TYR A 658 15.02 -8.53 -26.99
C TYR A 658 16.33 -7.91 -26.49
N ASN A 659 16.26 -6.87 -25.65
CA ASN A 659 17.44 -6.22 -25.09
C ASN A 659 18.18 -7.12 -24.09
N GLN A 660 17.46 -7.90 -23.29
CA GLN A 660 18.06 -8.90 -22.39
C GLN A 660 18.78 -10.02 -23.16
N ALA A 661 18.21 -10.48 -24.27
CA ALA A 661 18.81 -11.51 -25.11
C ALA A 661 20.15 -11.07 -25.73
N ARG A 662 20.21 -9.82 -26.19
CA ARG A 662 21.43 -9.22 -26.74
C ARG A 662 22.49 -9.05 -25.66
N ARG A 663 22.10 -8.55 -24.49
CA ARG A 663 23.00 -8.41 -23.32
C ARG A 663 23.72 -9.71 -22.99
N GLN A 664 22.96 -10.81 -22.92
CA GLN A 664 23.52 -12.12 -22.57
C GLN A 664 24.57 -12.63 -23.56
N ILE A 665 24.44 -12.31 -24.86
CA ILE A 665 25.46 -12.68 -25.85
C ILE A 665 26.68 -11.78 -25.72
N PHE A 666 26.50 -10.49 -25.44
CA PHE A 666 27.64 -9.58 -25.33
C PHE A 666 28.45 -9.80 -24.06
N GLU A 667 27.83 -10.30 -22.99
CA GLU A 667 28.44 -10.63 -21.70
C GLU A 667 28.83 -12.12 -21.57
N ASP A 668 28.85 -12.89 -22.67
CA ASP A 668 29.23 -14.31 -22.64
C ASP A 668 30.72 -14.47 -22.25
N GLU A 669 31.01 -15.40 -21.32
CA GLU A 669 32.38 -15.65 -20.82
C GLU A 669 33.34 -16.03 -21.96
N ASP A 670 32.87 -16.73 -22.99
CA ASP A 670 33.68 -17.08 -24.16
C ASP A 670 34.05 -15.86 -25.04
N LEU A 671 33.38 -14.74 -24.82
CA LEU A 671 33.62 -13.44 -25.47
C LEU A 671 34.32 -12.45 -24.51
N GLU A 672 34.81 -12.91 -23.37
CA GLU A 672 35.54 -12.09 -22.40
C GLU A 672 36.80 -11.49 -23.06
N GLY A 673 36.88 -10.15 -23.05
CA GLY A 673 37.93 -9.42 -23.75
C GLY A 673 37.79 -9.40 -25.28
N PHE A 674 36.68 -9.89 -25.85
CA PHE A 674 36.32 -9.71 -27.26
C PHE A 674 35.35 -8.54 -27.47
N VAL A 675 34.31 -8.39 -26.65
CA VAL A 675 33.49 -7.16 -26.63
C VAL A 675 34.13 -6.21 -25.62
N GLU A 676 34.67 -5.09 -26.08
CA GLU A 676 35.46 -4.17 -25.24
C GLU A 676 34.62 -2.97 -24.74
N ALA A 677 33.64 -2.54 -25.53
CA ALA A 677 32.77 -1.40 -25.21
C ALA A 677 31.36 -1.54 -25.80
N TYR A 678 30.42 -0.77 -25.27
CA TYR A 678 29.08 -0.59 -25.83
C TYR A 678 28.90 0.84 -26.34
N GLN A 679 28.28 0.98 -27.51
CA GLN A 679 27.73 2.22 -27.99
C GLN A 679 26.23 2.28 -27.68
N TYR A 680 25.79 3.36 -27.05
CA TYR A 680 24.37 3.62 -26.82
C TYR A 680 23.68 4.07 -28.14
N SER A 681 22.51 3.52 -28.47
CA SER A 681 21.81 3.87 -29.71
C SER A 681 20.31 4.01 -29.52
N ALA A 682 19.77 5.18 -29.82
CA ALA A 682 18.34 5.46 -29.69
C ALA A 682 17.56 5.18 -30.99
N ILE A 683 18.18 4.51 -31.97
CA ILE A 683 17.78 4.52 -33.37
C ILE A 683 16.49 3.73 -33.68
N LEU A 684 16.08 2.70 -32.92
CA LEU A 684 14.93 1.86 -33.30
C LEU A 684 13.54 2.56 -33.27
N ASP A 685 13.45 3.78 -32.74
CA ASP A 685 12.21 4.56 -32.64
C ASP A 685 12.37 5.93 -33.33
N ASP A 686 11.32 6.42 -34.00
CA ASP A 686 11.30 7.77 -34.59
C ASP A 686 11.07 8.88 -33.54
N ARG A 687 10.92 8.50 -32.25
CA ARG A 687 10.62 9.36 -31.10
C ARG A 687 11.74 9.31 -30.05
N VAL A 688 12.91 9.87 -30.38
CA VAL A 688 14.09 9.90 -29.51
C VAL A 688 14.16 11.17 -28.64
N ARG A 689 14.47 11.01 -27.34
CA ARG A 689 14.59 12.11 -26.34
C ARG A 689 15.97 12.77 -26.37
N LYS A 690 16.11 14.04 -25.98
CA LYS A 690 17.40 14.78 -26.00
C LYS A 690 18.50 14.12 -25.16
N THR A 691 18.23 13.62 -23.95
CA THR A 691 19.23 12.89 -23.13
C THR A 691 19.66 11.57 -23.78
N HIS A 692 18.76 10.96 -24.55
CA HIS A 692 19.01 9.73 -25.28
C HIS A 692 19.69 10.01 -26.61
N ALA A 693 19.46 11.18 -27.21
CA ALA A 693 20.18 11.74 -28.34
C ALA A 693 21.58 12.28 -27.95
N GLU A 694 21.75 12.72 -26.69
CA GLU A 694 23.03 13.10 -26.09
C GLU A 694 23.88 11.87 -25.75
N MET A 695 23.23 10.78 -25.36
CA MET A 695 23.84 9.45 -25.22
C MET A 695 23.97 8.73 -26.56
N ASP A 696 23.16 9.06 -27.57
CA ASP A 696 23.16 8.41 -28.89
C ASP A 696 24.53 8.55 -29.56
N GLY A 697 25.19 7.41 -29.77
CA GLY A 697 26.54 7.35 -30.33
C GLY A 697 27.67 7.40 -29.30
N ARG A 698 27.38 7.56 -28.00
CA ARG A 698 28.42 7.50 -26.95
C ARG A 698 28.86 6.08 -26.68
N ILE A 699 30.15 5.93 -26.41
CA ILE A 699 30.85 4.67 -26.25
C ILE A 699 31.46 4.61 -24.84
N TYR A 700 31.12 3.57 -24.08
CA TYR A 700 31.71 3.30 -22.77
C TYR A 700 32.15 1.84 -22.69
N SER A 701 33.22 1.57 -21.95
CA SER A 701 33.71 0.19 -21.75
C SER A 701 32.62 -0.71 -21.16
N VAL A 702 32.70 -2.03 -21.43
CA VAL A 702 31.71 -3.00 -20.90
C VAL A 702 31.65 -3.04 -19.37
N ASN A 703 32.76 -2.70 -18.70
CA ASN A 703 32.87 -2.66 -17.24
C ASN A 703 32.52 -1.29 -16.63
N ASN A 704 32.08 -0.33 -17.46
CA ASN A 704 31.76 1.00 -16.97
C ASN A 704 30.48 0.95 -16.10
N PRO A 705 30.51 1.45 -14.84
CA PRO A 705 29.34 1.43 -13.94
C PRO A 705 28.10 2.14 -14.49
N ILE A 706 28.25 2.98 -15.53
CA ILE A 706 27.14 3.63 -16.23
C ILE A 706 26.05 2.64 -16.70
N TRP A 707 26.43 1.39 -17.00
CA TRP A 707 25.51 0.37 -17.47
C TRP A 707 24.61 -0.19 -16.36
N ASP A 708 24.92 0.01 -15.09
CA ASP A 708 24.04 -0.39 -14.00
C ASP A 708 22.77 0.50 -13.93
N SER A 709 22.88 1.77 -14.34
CA SER A 709 21.78 2.74 -14.29
C SER A 709 21.19 3.08 -15.67
N LEU A 710 21.96 2.90 -16.76
CA LEU A 710 21.58 3.32 -18.11
C LEU A 710 21.56 2.19 -19.16
N TYR A 711 21.61 0.91 -18.76
CA TYR A 711 21.35 -0.18 -19.71
C TYR A 711 19.88 -0.14 -20.15
N PRO A 712 19.59 -0.06 -21.45
CA PRO A 712 18.21 0.09 -21.89
C PRO A 712 17.32 -1.14 -21.67
N PRO A 713 16.00 -0.93 -21.48
CA PRO A 713 15.28 0.35 -21.60
C PRO A 713 15.46 1.30 -20.38
N ASN A 714 15.80 2.58 -20.61
CA ASN A 714 16.12 3.58 -19.57
C ASN A 714 15.51 4.99 -19.83
N GLY A 715 15.55 5.87 -18.80
CA GLY A 715 15.14 7.29 -18.80
C GLY A 715 13.63 7.56 -18.72
N TYR A 716 13.16 8.51 -17.92
CA TYR A 716 11.71 8.78 -17.75
C TYR A 716 11.38 10.29 -17.74
N ASN A 717 10.31 10.67 -18.46
CA ASN A 717 9.88 12.04 -18.75
C ASN A 717 9.10 12.67 -17.57
N CYS A 718 9.47 13.87 -17.10
CA CYS A 718 8.94 14.41 -15.84
C CYS A 718 8.42 15.87 -15.88
N PHE A 719 7.60 16.22 -14.88
CA PHE A 719 6.96 17.52 -14.61
C PHE A 719 7.68 18.31 -13.51
N ASP A 720 7.39 19.61 -13.37
CA ASP A 720 7.91 20.45 -12.28
C ASP A 720 7.24 20.14 -10.93
N GLU A 721 7.87 20.57 -9.84
CA GLU A 721 7.36 20.38 -8.47
C GLU A 721 6.01 21.03 -8.16
N LEU A 722 5.52 21.92 -9.05
CA LEU A 722 4.26 22.63 -8.93
C LEU A 722 3.11 21.94 -9.69
N THR A 723 3.40 20.81 -10.35
CA THR A 723 2.37 20.00 -11.02
C THR A 723 1.77 18.98 -10.04
N GLU A 724 0.45 18.93 -10.01
CA GLU A 724 -0.36 17.95 -9.29
C GLU A 724 -0.84 16.85 -10.25
N VAL A 725 -1.11 15.67 -9.71
CA VAL A 725 -1.71 14.54 -10.42
C VAL A 725 -2.95 14.05 -9.67
N TYR A 726 -3.95 13.60 -10.40
CA TYR A 726 -5.19 13.13 -9.81
C TYR A 726 -5.08 11.68 -9.33
N THR A 727 -5.44 11.46 -8.06
CA THR A 727 -5.38 10.16 -7.39
C THR A 727 -6.74 9.76 -6.83
N ASN A 728 -6.88 8.51 -6.38
CA ASN A 728 -8.06 8.04 -5.66
C ASN A 728 -8.32 8.77 -4.32
N GLU A 729 -7.37 9.60 -3.87
CA GLU A 729 -7.49 10.46 -2.68
C GLU A 729 -7.68 11.95 -3.05
N GLY A 730 -7.85 12.28 -4.33
CA GLY A 730 -7.95 13.65 -4.85
C GLY A 730 -6.66 14.13 -5.51
N TRP A 731 -6.54 15.45 -5.68
CA TRP A 731 -5.34 16.07 -6.27
C TRP A 731 -4.19 16.07 -5.26
N LYS A 732 -3.00 15.64 -5.70
CA LYS A 732 -1.76 15.70 -4.92
C LYS A 732 -0.62 16.23 -5.76
N PHE A 733 0.29 16.99 -5.16
CA PHE A 733 1.57 17.28 -5.82
C PHE A 733 2.35 15.99 -6.02
N PHE A 734 3.10 15.88 -7.12
CA PHE A 734 3.94 14.69 -7.33
C PHE A 734 4.91 14.41 -6.17
N LYS A 735 5.41 15.47 -5.52
CA LYS A 735 6.30 15.39 -4.36
C LYS A 735 5.64 14.84 -3.07
N GLU A 736 4.31 14.77 -3.03
CA GLU A 736 3.52 14.35 -1.86
C GLU A 736 2.99 12.91 -2.00
N LEU A 737 3.29 12.25 -3.11
CA LEU A 737 2.81 10.89 -3.36
C LEU A 737 3.56 9.87 -2.49
N ARG A 738 2.85 8.84 -2.03
CA ARG A 738 3.30 7.90 -0.99
C ARG A 738 3.59 6.49 -1.50
N GLY A 739 3.29 6.21 -2.76
CA GLY A 739 3.58 4.92 -3.40
C GLY A 739 2.39 3.96 -3.47
N ASN A 740 1.27 4.27 -2.82
CA ASN A 740 0.09 3.40 -2.71
C ASN A 740 -1.13 3.92 -3.49
N GLU A 741 -1.05 5.15 -4.02
CA GLU A 741 -2.13 5.80 -4.75
C GLU A 741 -2.43 5.10 -6.09
N SER A 742 -3.69 5.19 -6.52
CA SER A 742 -4.12 4.86 -7.88
C SER A 742 -4.41 6.14 -8.65
N PHE A 743 -4.02 6.17 -9.92
CA PHE A 743 -4.08 7.31 -10.81
C PHE A 743 -5.20 7.15 -11.81
N LEU A 744 -5.90 8.25 -12.11
CA LEU A 744 -6.91 8.26 -13.16
C LEU A 744 -6.22 8.35 -14.52
N SER A 745 -6.48 7.36 -15.38
CA SER A 745 -5.87 7.22 -16.69
C SER A 745 -6.93 7.16 -17.79
N LEU A 746 -6.62 7.73 -18.95
CA LEU A 746 -7.48 7.84 -20.13
C LEU A 746 -6.97 6.97 -21.27
N SER A 747 -7.81 6.09 -21.81
CA SER A 747 -7.52 5.40 -23.07
C SER A 747 -7.45 6.39 -24.25
N PRO A 748 -6.30 6.55 -24.95
CA PRO A 748 -6.21 7.43 -26.11
C PRO A 748 -7.16 7.07 -27.27
N GLN A 749 -7.59 5.81 -27.32
CA GLN A 749 -8.43 5.28 -28.39
C GLN A 749 -9.93 5.41 -28.07
N THR A 750 -10.34 4.91 -26.90
CA THR A 750 -11.76 4.86 -26.54
C THR A 750 -12.23 6.12 -25.79
N LYS A 751 -11.27 6.84 -25.19
CA LYS A 751 -11.44 7.94 -24.22
C LYS A 751 -11.99 7.48 -22.86
N ASP A 752 -12.03 6.18 -22.60
CA ASP A 752 -12.50 5.65 -21.33
C ASP A 752 -11.51 5.90 -20.20
N LEU A 753 -12.05 6.17 -19.02
CA LEU A 753 -11.29 6.33 -17.79
C LEU A 753 -11.12 5.01 -17.03
N GLU A 754 -9.92 4.75 -16.53
CA GLU A 754 -9.59 3.61 -15.69
C GLU A 754 -8.66 4.04 -14.53
N TRP A 755 -8.93 3.53 -13.33
CA TRP A 755 -8.01 3.67 -12.20
C TRP A 755 -6.85 2.69 -12.34
N GLN A 756 -5.61 3.19 -12.30
CA GLN A 756 -4.41 2.37 -12.45
C GLN A 756 -3.38 2.64 -11.36
N LYS A 757 -2.74 1.58 -10.86
CA LYS A 757 -1.59 1.73 -9.96
C LYS A 757 -0.33 2.06 -10.75
N ALA A 758 0.51 2.92 -10.20
CA ALA A 758 1.83 3.12 -10.75
C ALA A 758 2.69 1.85 -10.55
N ILE A 759 3.41 1.47 -11.60
CA ILE A 759 4.43 0.41 -11.56
C ILE A 759 5.82 0.96 -11.25
N ARG A 760 6.07 2.25 -11.56
CA ARG A 760 7.35 2.93 -11.27
C ARG A 760 7.12 4.41 -10.94
N TRP A 761 8.04 4.97 -10.17
CA TRP A 761 7.99 6.32 -9.61
C TRP A 761 9.30 7.05 -9.92
N TYR A 762 9.22 8.30 -10.34
CA TYR A 762 10.38 9.10 -10.76
C TYR A 762 10.46 10.40 -9.97
N LYS A 763 11.65 10.66 -9.44
CA LYS A 763 12.03 11.90 -8.76
C LYS A 763 13.52 12.14 -9.01
N ASP A 764 13.84 13.16 -9.79
CA ASP A 764 15.22 13.49 -10.17
C ASP A 764 15.49 14.99 -10.06
N LYS A 765 16.75 15.38 -9.84
CA LYS A 765 17.17 16.78 -9.98
C LYS A 765 17.35 17.11 -11.46
N TYR A 766 16.83 18.24 -11.90
CA TYR A 766 16.92 18.72 -13.28
C TYR A 766 17.37 20.17 -13.29
N GLU A 767 18.43 20.43 -14.04
CA GLU A 767 18.87 21.77 -14.41
C GLU A 767 18.81 21.88 -15.93
N GLY A 768 17.92 22.72 -16.45
CA GLY A 768 17.76 22.85 -17.89
C GLY A 768 16.52 23.62 -18.32
N GLU A 769 16.32 23.71 -19.63
CA GLU A 769 15.13 24.35 -20.21
C GLU A 769 13.89 23.47 -19.97
N MET A 770 12.79 24.07 -19.51
CA MET A 770 11.45 23.49 -19.48
C MET A 770 10.51 24.23 -20.42
N TYR A 771 9.58 23.48 -21.00
CA TYR A 771 8.53 24.01 -21.87
C TYR A 771 7.31 24.32 -21.01
N HIS A 772 6.99 25.61 -20.91
CA HIS A 772 5.80 26.10 -20.22
C HIS A 772 4.74 26.51 -21.24
N PHE A 773 3.73 25.65 -21.40
CA PHE A 773 2.53 25.93 -22.19
C PHE A 773 1.56 26.69 -21.28
N HIS A 774 1.47 28.01 -21.46
CA HIS A 774 0.72 28.89 -20.57
C HIS A 774 -0.20 29.85 -21.33
N SER A 775 -1.49 29.76 -21.03
CA SER A 775 -2.55 30.68 -21.45
C SER A 775 -3.50 30.95 -20.28
N TRP A 776 -4.48 31.84 -20.47
CA TRP A 776 -5.48 32.14 -19.44
C TRP A 776 -6.32 30.91 -19.02
N ASN A 777 -6.43 29.90 -19.88
CA ASN A 777 -7.21 28.68 -19.63
C ASN A 777 -6.41 27.37 -19.70
N PHE A 778 -5.11 27.38 -19.95
CA PHE A 778 -4.26 26.18 -20.06
C PHE A 778 -2.91 26.43 -19.37
N ASP A 779 -2.44 25.49 -18.54
CA ASP A 779 -1.13 25.60 -17.88
C ASP A 779 -0.52 24.22 -17.74
N LEU A 780 0.67 24.04 -18.31
CA LEU A 780 1.46 22.82 -18.25
C LEU A 780 2.94 23.19 -18.35
N LYS A 781 3.74 22.76 -17.38
CA LYS A 781 5.20 22.88 -17.45
C LYS A 781 5.83 21.50 -17.40
N CYS A 782 6.60 21.16 -18.43
CA CYS A 782 7.23 19.86 -18.55
C CYS A 782 8.58 19.97 -19.25
N THR A 783 9.37 18.91 -19.15
CA THR A 783 10.62 18.81 -19.92
C THR A 783 10.33 18.82 -21.44
N PRO A 784 11.24 19.33 -22.30
CA PRO A 784 11.01 19.45 -23.74
C PRO A 784 10.63 18.14 -24.44
N ASN A 785 11.02 17.00 -23.87
CA ASN A 785 10.75 15.68 -24.45
C ASN A 785 9.64 14.93 -23.72
N HIS A 786 8.89 15.59 -22.84
CA HIS A 786 7.75 14.99 -22.18
C HIS A 786 6.66 14.65 -23.21
N SER A 787 6.08 13.46 -23.10
CA SER A 787 5.09 12.96 -24.06
C SER A 787 3.73 13.58 -23.73
N LEU A 788 3.12 14.28 -24.69
CA LEU A 788 1.85 14.96 -24.53
C LEU A 788 0.81 14.32 -25.42
N LEU A 789 -0.40 14.16 -24.90
CA LEU A 789 -1.52 13.58 -25.64
C LEU A 789 -2.25 14.68 -26.41
N VAL A 790 -2.07 14.70 -27.73
CA VAL A 790 -2.63 15.75 -28.61
C VAL A 790 -3.20 15.18 -29.90
N LYS A 791 -4.13 15.90 -30.51
CA LYS A 791 -4.57 15.72 -31.89
C LYS A 791 -3.85 16.76 -32.77
N LYS A 792 -3.30 16.31 -33.91
CA LYS A 792 -2.55 17.21 -34.79
C LYS A 792 -3.45 18.20 -35.51
N SER A 793 -2.95 19.41 -35.74
CA SER A 793 -3.71 20.51 -36.37
C SER A 793 -4.22 20.18 -37.79
N TRP A 794 -3.48 19.41 -38.57
CA TRP A 794 -3.89 18.97 -39.91
C TRP A 794 -4.93 17.82 -39.88
N ASP A 795 -5.08 17.14 -38.75
CA ASP A 795 -6.12 16.13 -38.53
C ASP A 795 -7.46 16.79 -38.10
N ARG A 796 -7.52 18.13 -38.05
CA ARG A 796 -8.72 18.90 -37.64
C ARG A 796 -9.93 18.70 -38.56
N HIS A 797 -9.70 18.44 -39.84
CA HIS A 797 -10.75 18.25 -40.84
C HIS A 797 -11.04 16.77 -41.16
N GLN A 798 -10.30 15.84 -40.56
CA GLN A 798 -10.55 14.41 -40.73
C GLN A 798 -11.60 13.94 -39.71
N LYS A 799 -12.56 13.10 -40.14
CA LYS A 799 -13.55 12.47 -39.25
C LYS A 799 -12.94 11.55 -38.19
N ARG A 800 -11.64 11.22 -38.29
CA ARG A 800 -10.94 10.31 -37.38
C ARG A 800 -10.43 11.08 -36.16
N ASP A 801 -10.75 10.59 -34.96
CA ASP A 801 -10.40 11.22 -33.69
C ASP A 801 -9.17 10.56 -33.05
N ASN A 802 -8.03 10.66 -33.73
CA ASN A 802 -6.81 9.94 -33.37
C ASN A 802 -5.92 10.80 -32.45
N LEU A 803 -6.03 10.59 -31.13
CA LEU A 803 -5.07 11.15 -30.18
C LEU A 803 -3.69 10.51 -30.36
N LYS A 804 -2.64 11.32 -30.35
CA LYS A 804 -1.26 10.92 -30.56
C LYS A 804 -0.40 11.42 -29.41
N PHE A 805 0.57 10.61 -29.03
CA PHE A 805 1.64 11.02 -28.14
C PHE A 805 2.70 11.78 -28.93
N ILE A 806 2.95 13.02 -28.55
CA ILE A 806 3.89 13.94 -29.20
C ILE A 806 4.75 14.60 -28.14
N PHE A 807 6.05 14.75 -28.38
CA PHE A 807 6.90 15.44 -27.43
C PHE A 807 6.58 16.94 -27.35
N ALA A 808 6.74 17.52 -26.16
CA ALA A 808 6.50 18.93 -25.92
C ALA A 808 7.22 19.86 -26.93
N ASN A 809 8.44 19.54 -27.32
CA ASN A 809 9.22 20.30 -28.31
C ASN A 809 8.74 20.17 -29.76
N GLN A 810 7.88 19.18 -30.05
CA GLN A 810 7.31 18.89 -31.37
C GLN A 810 5.84 19.34 -31.49
N ILE A 811 5.29 19.98 -30.46
CA ILE A 811 3.96 20.57 -30.53
C ILE A 811 3.98 21.73 -31.55
N ALA A 812 3.18 21.58 -32.59
CA ALA A 812 3.05 22.56 -33.66
C ALA A 812 2.00 23.61 -33.29
N ASP A 813 2.04 24.75 -34.00
CA ASP A 813 0.96 25.72 -33.86
C ASP A 813 -0.38 25.08 -34.26
N SER A 814 -1.43 25.42 -33.52
CA SER A 814 -2.79 24.91 -33.71
C SER A 814 -3.02 23.42 -33.38
N ASP A 815 -2.05 22.73 -32.78
CA ASP A 815 -2.26 21.38 -32.22
C ASP A 815 -3.30 21.42 -31.09
N LEU A 816 -4.04 20.33 -30.92
CA LEU A 816 -5.24 20.26 -30.07
C LEU A 816 -5.01 19.36 -28.87
N PHE A 817 -4.98 19.92 -27.66
CA PHE A 817 -4.90 19.16 -26.42
C PHE A 817 -6.27 18.64 -26.02
N TYR A 818 -6.40 17.33 -25.81
CA TYR A 818 -7.66 16.72 -25.39
C TYR A 818 -7.95 17.02 -23.92
N ARG A 819 -9.23 17.25 -23.58
CA ARG A 819 -9.66 17.77 -22.27
C ARG A 819 -10.76 17.00 -21.58
N THR A 820 -11.51 16.18 -22.31
CA THR A 820 -12.68 15.47 -21.78
C THR A 820 -12.38 14.00 -21.53
N SER A 821 -13.41 13.18 -21.33
CA SER A 821 -13.28 11.73 -21.13
C SER A 821 -14.62 11.00 -21.34
N LYS A 822 -14.60 9.67 -21.22
CA LYS A 822 -15.78 8.81 -21.08
C LYS A 822 -15.67 7.99 -19.79
N TRP A 823 -16.76 7.92 -19.04
CA TRP A 823 -16.84 7.17 -17.79
C TRP A 823 -17.89 6.07 -17.89
N ILE A 824 -17.52 4.86 -17.46
CA ILE A 824 -18.43 3.72 -17.35
C ILE A 824 -18.66 3.47 -15.86
N GLY A 825 -19.72 4.07 -15.33
CA GLY A 825 -20.11 3.93 -13.93
C GLY A 825 -21.08 2.77 -13.67
N ARG A 826 -21.42 2.57 -12.39
CA ARG A 826 -22.33 1.51 -11.93
C ARG A 826 -23.32 2.04 -10.92
N ASP A 827 -24.59 1.68 -11.10
CA ASP A 827 -25.65 2.05 -10.18
C ASP A 827 -26.10 0.85 -9.33
N LYS A 828 -26.28 1.08 -8.03
CA LYS A 828 -27.01 0.15 -7.16
C LYS A 828 -28.50 0.20 -7.46
N GLU A 829 -29.20 -0.92 -7.21
CA GLU A 829 -30.66 -0.97 -7.35
C GLU A 829 -31.36 0.00 -6.39
N GLU A 830 -30.83 0.10 -5.17
CA GLU A 830 -31.41 0.93 -4.12
C GLU A 830 -30.31 1.56 -3.25
N TYR A 831 -30.53 2.82 -2.87
CA TYR A 831 -29.68 3.60 -1.99
C TYR A 831 -30.44 3.92 -0.70
N LEU A 832 -29.75 3.74 0.44
CA LEU A 832 -30.31 3.85 1.79
C LEU A 832 -31.57 2.98 2.05
N GLY A 833 -31.84 1.98 1.20
CA GLY A 833 -32.95 1.04 1.34
C GLY A 833 -34.32 1.59 0.94
N PHE A 834 -34.39 2.75 0.25
CA PHE A 834 -35.67 3.30 -0.23
C PHE A 834 -35.58 4.29 -1.41
N MET A 835 -34.39 4.60 -1.95
CA MET A 835 -34.24 5.53 -3.09
C MET A 835 -33.64 4.85 -4.31
N SER A 836 -34.19 5.14 -5.50
CA SER A 836 -33.52 4.81 -6.76
C SER A 836 -32.20 5.58 -6.92
N ALA A 837 -31.30 5.11 -7.79
CA ALA A 837 -30.04 5.79 -8.11
C ALA A 837 -30.25 7.26 -8.52
N LYS A 838 -31.25 7.49 -9.37
CA LYS A 838 -31.62 8.82 -9.87
C LYS A 838 -32.12 9.73 -8.76
N THR A 839 -33.03 9.23 -7.91
CA THR A 839 -33.56 9.99 -6.77
C THR A 839 -32.48 10.30 -5.76
N PHE A 840 -31.61 9.34 -5.46
CA PHE A 840 -30.50 9.53 -4.55
C PHE A 840 -29.51 10.58 -5.05
N ALA A 841 -29.16 10.54 -6.34
CA ALA A 841 -28.32 11.55 -6.98
C ALA A 841 -28.90 12.95 -6.87
N ARG A 842 -30.18 13.12 -7.24
CA ARG A 842 -30.88 14.41 -7.12
C ARG A 842 -30.95 14.90 -5.68
N PHE A 843 -31.35 14.01 -4.77
CA PHE A 843 -31.47 14.31 -3.35
C PHE A 843 -30.15 14.80 -2.77
N MET A 844 -29.06 14.07 -3.04
CA MET A 844 -27.73 14.46 -2.60
C MET A 844 -27.25 15.76 -3.25
N GLY A 845 -27.59 16.03 -4.51
CA GLY A 845 -27.27 17.30 -5.18
C GLY A 845 -27.93 18.51 -4.50
N TYR A 846 -29.24 18.41 -4.21
CA TYR A 846 -29.97 19.47 -3.48
C TYR A 846 -29.52 19.60 -2.03
N TRP A 847 -29.22 18.48 -1.35
CA TRP A 847 -28.83 18.52 0.06
C TRP A 847 -27.38 18.97 0.26
N LEU A 848 -26.44 18.57 -0.61
CA LEU A 848 -25.05 19.01 -0.49
C LEU A 848 -24.90 20.50 -0.80
N SER A 849 -25.71 21.05 -1.70
CA SER A 849 -25.80 22.50 -1.93
C SER A 849 -26.53 23.21 -0.78
N GLU A 850 -27.86 23.08 -0.69
CA GLU A 850 -28.69 23.91 0.20
C GLU A 850 -29.11 23.24 1.52
N GLY A 851 -28.74 21.98 1.71
CA GLY A 851 -29.16 21.15 2.83
C GLY A 851 -28.39 21.37 4.14
N SER A 852 -29.08 21.17 5.25
CA SER A 852 -28.49 21.12 6.59
C SER A 852 -29.18 20.06 7.46
N ILE A 853 -28.41 19.53 8.41
CA ILE A 853 -28.90 18.64 9.46
C ILE A 853 -28.50 19.20 10.82
N THR A 854 -29.44 19.27 11.76
CA THR A 854 -29.17 19.70 13.14
C THR A 854 -29.79 18.74 14.15
N LYS A 855 -29.14 18.62 15.31
CA LYS A 855 -29.59 17.80 16.44
C LYS A 855 -29.65 18.66 17.69
N SER A 856 -30.86 19.09 18.08
CA SER A 856 -31.10 19.74 19.37
C SER A 856 -31.72 18.73 20.35
N ASN A 857 -33.03 18.50 20.27
CA ASN A 857 -33.71 17.39 21.00
C ASN A 857 -34.21 16.27 20.05
N LYS A 858 -34.38 16.59 18.76
CA LYS A 858 -34.73 15.68 17.66
C LYS A 858 -33.92 16.10 16.44
N TRP A 859 -33.73 15.18 15.50
CA TRP A 859 -33.11 15.48 14.21
C TRP A 859 -34.02 16.37 13.37
N VAL A 860 -33.43 17.38 12.74
CA VAL A 860 -34.10 18.22 11.74
C VAL A 860 -33.26 18.23 10.49
N ILE A 861 -33.83 17.78 9.37
CA ILE A 861 -33.22 17.79 8.05
C ILE A 861 -34.01 18.78 7.19
N LYS A 862 -33.32 19.72 6.54
CA LYS A 862 -33.96 20.70 5.65
C LYS A 862 -33.08 21.06 4.46
N ILE A 863 -33.71 21.44 3.35
CA ILE A 863 -33.11 22.05 2.15
C ILE A 863 -33.63 23.49 2.09
N SER A 864 -32.74 24.47 2.20
CA SER A 864 -33.12 25.89 2.32
C SER A 864 -33.35 26.48 0.94
N GLN A 865 -34.61 26.75 0.56
CA GLN A 865 -34.95 27.29 -0.75
C GLN A 865 -36.12 28.28 -0.61
N ASN A 866 -35.87 29.54 -1.00
CA ASN A 866 -36.85 30.62 -0.83
C ASN A 866 -37.70 30.86 -2.08
N GLN A 867 -37.26 30.42 -3.26
CA GLN A 867 -38.01 30.56 -4.50
C GLN A 867 -39.09 29.47 -4.58
N GLN A 868 -40.34 29.90 -4.69
CA GLN A 868 -41.48 28.99 -4.65
C GLN A 868 -41.48 27.99 -5.82
N ASP A 869 -41.15 28.45 -7.04
CA ASP A 869 -41.12 27.61 -8.24
C ASP A 869 -40.03 26.52 -8.13
N LYS A 870 -38.83 26.88 -7.66
CA LYS A 870 -37.75 25.93 -7.40
C LYS A 870 -38.12 24.89 -6.33
N LYS A 871 -38.85 25.28 -5.28
CA LYS A 871 -39.32 24.32 -4.26
C LYS A 871 -40.25 23.26 -4.85
N TYR A 872 -41.16 23.67 -5.74
CA TYR A 872 -42.06 22.74 -6.41
C TYR A 872 -41.29 21.84 -7.38
N GLU A 873 -40.34 22.38 -8.14
CA GLU A 873 -39.46 21.60 -9.02
C GLU A 873 -38.66 20.54 -8.25
N ILE A 874 -38.09 20.88 -7.09
CA ILE A 874 -37.35 19.93 -6.24
C ILE A 874 -38.26 18.79 -5.77
N ILE A 875 -39.48 19.09 -5.33
CA ILE A 875 -40.42 18.06 -4.84
C ILE A 875 -40.89 17.16 -5.95
N GLU A 876 -41.18 17.72 -7.13
CA GLU A 876 -41.52 16.94 -8.31
C GLU A 876 -40.38 16.01 -8.71
N LYS A 877 -39.13 16.51 -8.73
CA LYS A 877 -37.94 15.72 -9.05
C LYS A 877 -37.59 14.67 -7.98
N LEU A 878 -38.12 14.81 -6.76
CA LEU A 878 -37.99 13.87 -5.63
C LEU A 878 -39.29 13.12 -5.34
N SER A 879 -40.11 12.84 -6.36
CA SER A 879 -41.44 12.24 -6.20
C SER A 879 -41.46 10.89 -5.48
N GLU A 880 -40.40 10.08 -5.60
CA GLU A 880 -40.28 8.78 -4.90
C GLU A 880 -40.29 8.93 -3.38
N ILE A 881 -39.75 10.03 -2.85
CA ILE A 881 -39.68 10.29 -1.41
C ILE A 881 -40.62 11.42 -0.98
N LYS A 882 -41.60 11.80 -1.82
CA LYS A 882 -42.51 12.92 -1.55
C LYS A 882 -43.21 12.84 -0.18
N GLU A 883 -43.49 11.63 0.31
CA GLU A 883 -44.13 11.41 1.61
C GLU A 883 -43.23 11.78 2.79
N LEU A 884 -41.92 11.86 2.57
CA LEU A 884 -40.94 12.33 3.54
C LEU A 884 -40.77 13.85 3.49
N LEU A 885 -41.31 14.55 2.48
CA LEU A 885 -41.08 15.97 2.25
C LEU A 885 -42.24 16.84 2.76
N TRP A 886 -41.91 17.95 3.42
CA TRP A 886 -42.87 18.96 3.87
C TRP A 886 -42.41 20.37 3.45
N ILE A 887 -43.28 21.12 2.75
CA ILE A 887 -42.98 22.48 2.33
C ILE A 887 -43.20 23.44 3.49
N GLY A 888 -42.12 24.07 3.94
CA GLY A 888 -42.17 25.25 4.80
C GLY A 888 -42.06 26.56 4.01
N LYS A 889 -42.15 27.68 4.74
CA LYS A 889 -42.05 29.03 4.16
C LYS A 889 -40.72 29.26 3.44
N GLU A 890 -39.60 28.87 4.06
CA GLU A 890 -38.23 29.18 3.60
C GLU A 890 -37.40 27.92 3.30
N ALA A 891 -37.98 26.73 3.43
CA ALA A 891 -37.26 25.46 3.27
C ALA A 891 -38.20 24.29 2.97
N ILE A 892 -37.64 23.22 2.39
CA ILE A 892 -38.26 21.90 2.32
C ILE A 892 -37.70 21.10 3.51
N TYR A 893 -38.57 20.58 4.36
CA TYR A 893 -38.20 19.74 5.49
C TYR A 893 -38.33 18.28 5.11
N ILE A 894 -37.40 17.46 5.58
CA ILE A 894 -37.36 16.02 5.32
C ILE A 894 -37.55 15.28 6.63
N LYS A 895 -38.44 14.28 6.62
CA LYS A 895 -38.70 13.41 7.76
C LYS A 895 -37.39 12.71 8.18
N PRO A 896 -36.94 12.87 9.43
CA PRO A 896 -35.67 12.34 9.89
C PRO A 896 -35.77 10.83 10.19
N LEU A 897 -35.59 10.00 9.16
CA LEU A 897 -35.39 8.56 9.35
C LEU A 897 -34.02 8.31 10.00
N PRO A 898 -33.87 7.32 10.90
CA PRO A 898 -32.60 7.04 11.56
C PRO A 898 -31.44 6.84 10.57
N ILE A 899 -31.63 5.98 9.56
CA ILE A 899 -30.60 5.69 8.54
C ILE A 899 -30.19 6.93 7.74
N LEU A 900 -31.17 7.78 7.38
CA LEU A 900 -30.92 9.01 6.63
C LEU A 900 -30.21 10.06 7.49
N SER A 901 -30.61 10.19 8.76
CA SER A 901 -30.04 11.16 9.69
C SER A 901 -28.59 10.82 10.02
N GLU A 902 -28.30 9.55 10.25
CA GLU A 902 -26.94 9.05 10.47
C GLU A 902 -26.07 9.26 9.24
N TYR A 903 -26.56 8.87 8.06
CA TYR A 903 -25.84 9.06 6.80
C TYR A 903 -25.53 10.54 6.49
N LEU A 904 -26.48 11.46 6.70
CA LEU A 904 -26.25 12.87 6.42
C LEU A 904 -25.36 13.56 7.45
N SER A 905 -25.30 13.06 8.68
CA SER A 905 -24.49 13.65 9.75
C SER A 905 -22.98 13.58 9.49
N GLN A 906 -22.52 12.65 8.65
CA GLN A 906 -21.09 12.46 8.34
C GLN A 906 -20.47 13.58 7.48
N PHE A 907 -21.29 14.40 6.79
CA PHE A 907 -20.80 15.40 5.84
C PHE A 907 -20.47 16.76 6.49
N GLY A 908 -20.70 16.90 7.80
CA GLY A 908 -20.30 18.08 8.56
C GLY A 908 -20.97 19.39 8.10
N LYS A 909 -20.23 20.50 8.22
CA LYS A 909 -20.68 21.85 7.82
C LYS A 909 -20.36 22.14 6.35
N SER A 910 -20.87 23.26 5.82
CA SER A 910 -20.75 23.65 4.40
C SER A 910 -19.32 23.61 3.84
N PHE A 911 -18.30 23.99 4.62
CA PHE A 911 -16.89 23.99 4.19
C PHE A 911 -16.19 22.62 4.36
N GLU A 912 -16.84 21.64 4.98
CA GLU A 912 -16.36 20.27 5.21
C GLU A 912 -17.00 19.26 4.26
N LYS A 913 -18.16 19.61 3.67
CA LYS A 913 -18.91 18.75 2.75
C LYS A 913 -18.04 18.24 1.61
N TYR A 914 -18.34 17.02 1.15
CA TYR A 914 -17.70 16.34 0.03
C TYR A 914 -18.71 15.43 -0.67
N ILE A 915 -18.40 14.99 -1.89
CA ILE A 915 -19.27 14.08 -2.64
C ILE A 915 -18.93 12.64 -2.23
N PRO A 916 -19.93 11.84 -1.79
CA PRO A 916 -19.69 10.45 -1.38
C PRO A 916 -19.32 9.57 -2.57
N ILE A 917 -18.56 8.49 -2.31
CA ILE A 917 -18.07 7.57 -3.35
C ILE A 917 -19.21 6.94 -4.14
N GLU A 918 -20.36 6.73 -3.50
CA GLU A 918 -21.59 6.23 -4.11
C GLU A 918 -22.03 7.08 -5.30
N ILE A 919 -21.88 8.40 -5.25
CA ILE A 919 -22.21 9.30 -6.36
C ILE A 919 -21.08 9.32 -7.38
N LYS A 920 -19.82 9.30 -6.94
CA LYS A 920 -18.65 9.34 -7.82
C LYS A 920 -18.56 8.14 -8.76
N GLU A 921 -19.04 6.98 -8.32
CA GLU A 921 -18.99 5.73 -9.09
C GLU A 921 -20.27 5.46 -9.91
N MET A 922 -21.30 6.32 -9.84
CA MET A 922 -22.53 6.21 -10.62
C MET A 922 -22.31 6.31 -12.13
N THR A 923 -23.31 5.85 -12.89
CA THR A 923 -23.39 6.08 -14.33
C THR A 923 -23.37 7.58 -14.68
N LYS A 924 -22.93 7.92 -15.89
CA LYS A 924 -22.87 9.30 -16.38
C LYS A 924 -24.23 10.00 -16.25
N GLU A 925 -25.32 9.27 -16.50
CA GLU A 925 -26.69 9.76 -16.44
C GLU A 925 -27.06 10.19 -15.01
N ASN A 926 -26.75 9.38 -14.00
CA ASN A 926 -27.05 9.72 -12.60
C ASN A 926 -26.08 10.76 -12.03
N ILE A 927 -24.82 10.78 -12.46
CA ILE A 927 -23.89 11.88 -12.13
C ILE A 927 -24.43 13.21 -12.69
N ARG A 928 -24.98 13.21 -13.91
CA ARG A 928 -25.60 14.40 -14.52
C ARG A 928 -26.81 14.87 -13.70
N GLU A 929 -27.65 13.95 -13.22
CA GLU A 929 -28.78 14.25 -12.35
C GLU A 929 -28.33 14.87 -11.01
N PHE A 930 -27.22 14.39 -10.43
CA PHE A 930 -26.60 15.02 -9.27
C PHE A 930 -26.13 16.45 -9.57
N LEU A 931 -25.39 16.64 -10.67
CA LEU A 931 -24.83 17.94 -11.05
C LEU A 931 -25.95 18.96 -11.33
N ASP A 932 -26.99 18.60 -12.09
CA ASP A 932 -28.11 19.50 -12.35
C ASP A 932 -28.90 19.86 -11.07
N ALA A 933 -29.04 18.92 -10.14
CA ALA A 933 -29.63 19.20 -8.83
C ALA A 933 -28.77 20.15 -7.99
N TYR A 934 -27.45 19.94 -7.97
CA TYR A 934 -26.51 20.84 -7.29
C TYR A 934 -26.53 22.25 -7.91
N LEU A 935 -26.61 22.34 -9.25
CA LEU A 935 -26.64 23.61 -9.99
C LEU A 935 -27.86 24.46 -9.63
N LEU A 936 -29.02 23.84 -9.36
CA LEU A 936 -30.24 24.56 -9.00
C LEU A 936 -30.12 25.29 -7.65
N GLY A 937 -29.37 24.68 -6.72
CA GLY A 937 -29.07 25.22 -5.40
C GLY A 937 -27.90 26.20 -5.43
N ASP A 938 -26.68 25.68 -5.36
CA ASP A 938 -25.43 26.47 -5.25
C ASP A 938 -24.73 26.62 -6.61
N GLY A 939 -25.49 26.94 -7.66
CA GLY A 939 -24.97 27.09 -9.00
C GLY A 939 -25.60 28.24 -9.78
N HIS A 940 -24.97 28.60 -10.89
CA HIS A 940 -25.47 29.63 -11.79
C HIS A 940 -25.12 29.26 -13.24
N ILE A 941 -26.04 29.58 -14.15
CA ILE A 941 -25.79 29.50 -15.60
C ILE A 941 -25.33 30.89 -16.05
N ILE A 942 -24.18 30.95 -16.71
CA ILE A 942 -23.65 32.16 -17.33
C ILE A 942 -24.03 32.08 -18.82
N PRO A 943 -24.87 32.99 -19.33
CA PRO A 943 -25.31 32.94 -20.71
C PRO A 943 -24.14 33.13 -21.66
N GLY A 944 -24.20 32.42 -22.79
CA GLY A 944 -23.25 32.55 -23.88
C GLY A 944 -23.10 33.98 -24.41
N HIS A 945 -21.91 34.33 -24.88
CA HIS A 945 -21.67 35.58 -25.57
C HIS A 945 -21.97 35.44 -27.06
N LYS A 946 -22.80 36.33 -27.61
CA LYS A 946 -23.02 36.48 -29.05
C LYS A 946 -21.95 37.40 -29.64
N PHE A 947 -21.15 36.87 -30.55
CA PHE A 947 -20.13 37.61 -31.26
C PHE A 947 -20.72 38.29 -32.51
N GLU A 948 -20.12 39.39 -32.95
CA GLU A 948 -20.57 40.18 -34.11
C GLU A 948 -20.61 39.35 -35.42
N ASN A 949 -19.85 38.25 -35.49
CA ASN A 949 -19.82 37.33 -36.62
C ASN A 949 -20.96 36.29 -36.61
N GLY A 950 -21.92 36.39 -35.69
CA GLY A 950 -23.06 35.48 -35.55
C GLY A 950 -22.77 34.19 -34.78
N TYR A 951 -21.53 33.99 -34.28
CA TYR A 951 -21.20 32.88 -33.38
C TYR A 951 -21.75 33.15 -31.98
N GLU A 952 -22.41 32.17 -31.37
CA GLU A 952 -22.89 32.22 -29.99
C GLU A 952 -22.15 31.15 -29.19
N SER A 953 -21.47 31.53 -28.10
CA SER A 953 -20.83 30.53 -27.24
C SER A 953 -21.89 29.79 -26.43
N TYR A 954 -21.57 28.56 -25.99
CA TYR A 954 -22.43 27.80 -25.10
C TYR A 954 -22.61 28.49 -23.74
N ASP A 955 -23.76 28.25 -23.12
CA ASP A 955 -24.00 28.60 -21.73
C ASP A 955 -23.03 27.83 -20.82
N ILE A 956 -22.46 28.52 -19.83
CA ILE A 956 -21.49 27.92 -18.91
C ILE A 956 -22.18 27.64 -17.58
N LYS A 957 -22.25 26.36 -17.21
CA LYS A 957 -22.70 25.94 -15.87
C LYS A 957 -21.57 26.17 -14.87
N SER A 958 -21.82 26.98 -13.85
CA SER A 958 -20.86 27.30 -12.79
C SER A 958 -21.38 26.83 -11.44
N TYR A 959 -20.65 25.91 -10.82
CA TYR A 959 -20.93 25.38 -9.49
C TYR A 959 -20.11 26.14 -8.44
N THR A 960 -20.74 26.51 -7.33
CA THR A 960 -20.13 27.30 -6.26
C THR A 960 -20.06 26.46 -4.97
N THR A 961 -18.95 26.58 -4.23
CA THR A 961 -18.83 25.93 -2.91
C THR A 961 -17.78 26.62 -2.04
N SER A 962 -17.90 26.45 -0.73
CA SER A 962 -16.88 26.88 0.26
C SER A 962 -15.92 25.75 0.66
N SER A 963 -16.21 24.51 0.28
CA SER A 963 -15.37 23.33 0.55
C SER A 963 -14.39 23.09 -0.61
N LYS A 964 -13.09 23.06 -0.31
CA LYS A 964 -12.05 22.71 -1.30
C LYS A 964 -12.28 21.30 -1.85
N LYS A 965 -12.59 20.34 -0.96
CA LYS A 965 -12.81 18.94 -1.34
C LYS A 965 -14.04 18.80 -2.25
N MET A 966 -15.14 19.48 -1.92
CA MET A 966 -16.33 19.53 -2.79
C MET A 966 -16.00 20.09 -4.19
N ALA A 967 -15.19 21.15 -4.27
CA ALA A 967 -14.79 21.73 -5.56
C ALA A 967 -14.01 20.72 -6.42
N GLU A 968 -13.09 19.97 -5.80
CA GLU A 968 -12.31 18.93 -6.49
C GLU A 968 -13.19 17.75 -6.92
N ASP A 969 -14.12 17.33 -6.07
CA ASP A 969 -15.09 16.27 -6.35
C ASP A 969 -16.06 16.65 -7.49
N LEU A 970 -16.57 17.89 -7.49
CA LEU A 970 -17.39 18.42 -8.59
C LEU A 970 -16.62 18.38 -9.92
N GLY A 971 -15.32 18.68 -9.87
CA GLY A 971 -14.44 18.59 -11.04
C GLY A 971 -14.29 17.17 -11.57
N GLU A 972 -14.16 16.18 -10.68
CA GLU A 972 -14.17 14.75 -11.04
C GLU A 972 -15.47 14.35 -11.75
N LEU A 973 -16.62 14.74 -11.19
CA LEU A 973 -17.92 14.44 -11.77
C LEU A 973 -18.12 15.09 -13.15
N ILE A 974 -17.69 16.35 -13.32
CA ILE A 974 -17.73 17.05 -14.60
C ILE A 974 -16.89 16.31 -15.65
N LEU A 975 -15.69 15.86 -15.28
CA LEU A 975 -14.86 15.05 -16.17
C LEU A 975 -15.56 13.73 -16.54
N LYS A 976 -16.15 13.03 -15.57
CA LYS A 976 -16.85 11.76 -15.76
C LYS A 976 -18.11 11.88 -16.63
N VAL A 977 -18.83 13.00 -16.61
CA VAL A 977 -19.92 13.25 -17.58
C VAL A 977 -19.41 13.62 -18.98
N GLY A 978 -18.10 13.73 -19.15
CA GLY A 978 -17.43 13.97 -20.42
C GLY A 978 -17.24 15.45 -20.75
N HIS A 979 -17.31 16.34 -19.77
CA HIS A 979 -17.07 17.77 -19.94
C HIS A 979 -15.77 18.19 -19.25
N TYR A 980 -15.25 19.37 -19.57
CA TYR A 980 -13.99 19.86 -19.01
C TYR A 980 -14.23 20.71 -17.74
N PRO A 981 -13.64 20.35 -16.58
CA PRO A 981 -13.76 21.14 -15.36
C PRO A 981 -12.72 22.27 -15.33
N SER A 982 -13.18 23.52 -15.22
CA SER A 982 -12.33 24.69 -15.02
C SER A 982 -12.47 25.23 -13.59
N PHE A 983 -11.39 25.20 -12.83
CA PHE A 983 -11.37 25.65 -11.43
C PHE A 983 -10.93 27.11 -11.30
N SER A 984 -11.57 27.85 -10.40
CA SER A 984 -11.17 29.19 -9.95
C SER A 984 -11.66 29.43 -8.53
N PHE A 985 -11.13 30.43 -7.83
CA PHE A 985 -11.61 30.79 -6.50
C PHE A 985 -11.45 32.28 -6.23
N GLU A 986 -12.27 32.80 -5.31
CA GLU A 986 -12.16 34.14 -4.76
C GLU A 986 -11.55 34.08 -3.36
N ASN A 987 -10.54 34.93 -3.13
CA ASN A 987 -9.92 35.07 -1.81
C ASN A 987 -10.81 35.96 -0.93
N ASN A 988 -11.82 35.33 -0.32
CA ASN A 988 -12.79 36.00 0.54
C ASN A 988 -12.48 35.79 2.04
N LYS A 989 -11.51 34.93 2.36
CA LYS A 989 -11.06 34.71 3.74
C LYS A 989 -10.55 36.02 4.36
N GLY A 990 -11.22 36.45 5.43
CA GLY A 990 -10.91 37.66 6.18
C GLY A 990 -11.69 38.91 5.78
N LYS A 991 -12.52 38.87 4.72
CA LYS A 991 -13.40 39.98 4.34
C LYS A 991 -14.61 40.08 5.27
N GLU A 992 -14.96 41.29 5.64
CA GLU A 992 -16.18 41.60 6.39
C GLU A 992 -17.35 41.76 5.42
N VAL A 993 -18.42 41.01 5.65
CA VAL A 993 -19.64 41.05 4.84
C VAL A 993 -20.82 41.32 5.77
N GLU A 994 -21.64 42.29 5.39
CA GLU A 994 -22.86 42.66 6.09
C GLU A 994 -24.00 41.73 5.66
N PHE A 995 -24.52 40.97 6.61
CA PHE A 995 -25.75 40.19 6.46
C PHE A 995 -26.89 40.91 7.19
N ARG A 996 -28.14 40.52 6.91
CA ARG A 996 -29.35 41.12 7.54
C ARG A 996 -29.34 41.13 9.08
N ASN A 997 -28.49 40.33 9.71
CA ASN A 997 -28.36 40.16 11.15
C ASN A 997 -26.98 40.56 11.71
N GLY A 998 -26.15 41.29 10.96
CA GLY A 998 -24.86 41.83 11.44
C GLY A 998 -23.70 41.69 10.45
N ILE A 999 -22.53 42.21 10.84
CA ILE A 999 -21.29 42.11 10.08
C ILE A 999 -20.55 40.83 10.48
N TYR A 1000 -20.23 40.00 9.50
CA TYR A 1000 -19.52 38.73 9.72
C TYR A 1000 -18.22 38.71 8.93
N LYS A 1001 -17.16 38.20 9.56
CA LYS A 1001 -15.88 37.94 8.88
C LYS A 1001 -15.91 36.56 8.23
N LEU A 1002 -15.71 36.52 6.92
CA LEU A 1002 -15.71 35.27 6.16
C LEU A 1002 -14.45 34.45 6.50
N ASN A 1003 -14.62 33.16 6.82
CA ASN A 1003 -13.53 32.28 7.24
C ASN A 1003 -12.93 31.42 6.10
N THR A 1004 -13.56 31.39 4.93
CA THR A 1004 -13.21 30.50 3.83
C THR A 1004 -13.18 31.22 2.49
N ASN A 1005 -12.42 30.67 1.54
CA ASN A 1005 -12.50 31.05 0.13
C ASN A 1005 -13.76 30.49 -0.50
N ILE A 1006 -14.20 31.09 -1.61
CA ILE A 1006 -15.30 30.59 -2.43
C ILE A 1006 -14.69 30.02 -3.70
N TYR A 1007 -14.98 28.75 -3.98
CA TYR A 1007 -14.52 28.02 -5.16
C TYR A 1007 -15.62 28.00 -6.21
N PHE A 1008 -15.21 28.20 -7.46
CA PHE A 1008 -16.06 28.10 -8.65
C PHE A 1008 -15.50 27.02 -9.57
N VAL A 1009 -16.32 26.04 -9.88
CA VAL A 1009 -16.02 24.98 -10.84
C VAL A 1009 -16.93 25.20 -12.04
N ARG A 1010 -16.35 25.53 -13.19
CA ARG A 1010 -17.10 25.75 -14.43
C ARG A 1010 -17.03 24.51 -15.30
N GLU A 1011 -18.18 24.07 -15.78
CA GLU A 1011 -18.31 22.99 -16.75
C GLU A 1011 -18.27 23.57 -18.15
N LEU A 1012 -17.29 23.13 -18.94
CA LEU A 1012 -17.08 23.59 -20.31
C LEU A 1012 -17.22 22.40 -21.27
N GLU A 1013 -17.98 22.59 -22.35
CA GLU A 1013 -18.23 21.55 -23.36
C GLU A 1013 -17.09 21.38 -24.37
N SER A 1014 -16.05 22.23 -24.29
CA SER A 1014 -14.91 22.17 -25.21
C SER A 1014 -14.08 20.90 -25.02
N GLU A 1015 -14.15 19.98 -25.99
CA GLU A 1015 -13.35 18.74 -25.99
C GLU A 1015 -11.84 18.96 -26.12
N TYR A 1016 -11.46 20.07 -26.77
CA TYR A 1016 -10.08 20.37 -27.11
C TYR A 1016 -9.67 21.78 -26.72
N PHE A 1017 -8.40 21.94 -26.38
CA PHE A 1017 -7.72 23.23 -26.33
C PHE A 1017 -6.81 23.38 -27.54
N THR A 1018 -7.09 24.37 -28.39
CA THR A 1018 -6.21 24.73 -29.50
C THR A 1018 -5.01 25.50 -28.96
N PHE A 1019 -3.83 24.90 -29.09
CA PHE A 1019 -2.58 25.53 -28.72
C PHE A 1019 -2.12 26.52 -29.81
N HIS A 1020 -1.57 27.65 -29.39
CA HIS A 1020 -0.87 28.58 -30.26
C HIS A 1020 0.53 28.82 -29.72
N LYS A 1021 1.54 28.89 -30.60
CA LYS A 1021 2.96 29.02 -30.24
C LYS A 1021 3.25 30.21 -29.32
N LYS A 1022 2.46 31.29 -29.40
CA LYS A 1022 2.55 32.44 -28.47
C LYS A 1022 2.35 32.08 -26.99
N TYR A 1023 1.74 30.93 -26.70
CA TYR A 1023 1.53 30.42 -25.35
C TYR A 1023 2.70 29.56 -24.84
N LEU A 1024 3.69 29.24 -25.67
CA LEU A 1024 4.86 28.49 -25.24
C LEU A 1024 5.97 29.44 -24.79
N LYS A 1025 6.40 29.27 -23.54
CA LYS A 1025 7.63 29.88 -23.01
C LYS A 1025 8.65 28.79 -22.72
N LYS A 1026 9.90 29.09 -23.04
CA LYS A 1026 11.06 28.28 -22.67
C LYS A 1026 11.70 28.94 -21.47
N GLU A 1027 11.73 28.24 -20.34
CA GLU A 1027 12.22 28.80 -19.08
C GLU A 1027 13.33 27.92 -18.53
N ARG A 1028 14.40 28.53 -18.03
CA ARG A 1028 15.42 27.79 -17.27
C ARG A 1028 14.82 27.35 -15.94
N TYR A 1029 14.98 26.09 -15.62
CA TYR A 1029 14.51 25.47 -14.39
C TYR A 1029 15.67 24.78 -13.70
N GLU A 1030 15.76 24.97 -12.39
CA GLU A 1030 16.67 24.26 -11.50
C GLU A 1030 15.83 23.78 -10.31
N GLY A 1031 15.68 22.47 -10.17
CA GLY A 1031 14.81 21.89 -9.14
C GLY A 1031 14.56 20.41 -9.38
N TYR A 1032 13.59 19.84 -8.64
CA TYR A 1032 13.20 18.44 -8.83
C TYR A 1032 12.13 18.30 -9.90
N ILE A 1033 12.28 17.27 -10.74
CA ILE A 1033 11.27 16.80 -11.68
C ILE A 1033 10.68 15.48 -11.21
N TYR A 1034 9.40 15.26 -11.50
CA TYR A 1034 8.66 14.09 -11.03
C TYR A 1034 7.82 13.43 -12.13
N CYS A 1035 7.60 12.11 -12.03
CA CYS A 1035 6.64 11.38 -12.86
C CYS A 1035 6.25 10.03 -12.23
N VAL A 1036 5.22 9.38 -12.78
CA VAL A 1036 4.82 8.01 -12.44
C VAL A 1036 4.54 7.22 -13.72
N GLU A 1037 4.94 5.96 -13.75
CA GLU A 1037 4.61 5.06 -14.86
C GLU A 1037 3.42 4.19 -14.46
N ILE A 1038 2.39 4.21 -15.30
CA ILE A 1038 1.23 3.33 -15.19
C ILE A 1038 1.26 2.26 -16.31
N PRO A 1039 0.76 1.04 -16.04
CA PRO A 1039 0.97 -0.12 -16.89
C PRO A 1039 0.16 -0.10 -18.20
N LYS A 1040 -0.99 0.60 -18.25
CA LYS A 1040 -1.84 0.72 -19.44
C LYS A 1040 -2.05 2.19 -19.81
N TYR A 1041 -2.30 2.45 -21.08
CA TYR A 1041 -2.60 3.75 -21.71
C TYR A 1041 -1.51 4.81 -21.61
N HIS A 1042 -0.70 4.77 -20.55
CA HIS A 1042 0.38 5.68 -20.25
C HIS A 1042 -0.07 7.15 -20.17
N THR A 1043 -1.33 7.41 -19.82
CA THR A 1043 -1.89 8.76 -19.68
C THR A 1043 -2.17 9.11 -18.22
N LEU A 1044 -1.82 10.31 -17.79
CA LEU A 1044 -2.10 10.84 -16.45
C LEU A 1044 -2.97 12.09 -16.54
N TRP A 1045 -3.94 12.23 -15.64
CA TRP A 1045 -4.65 13.50 -15.45
C TRP A 1045 -3.89 14.38 -14.47
N ILE A 1046 -3.40 15.52 -14.96
CA ILE A 1046 -2.56 16.43 -14.20
C ILE A 1046 -3.21 17.80 -14.07
N ARG A 1047 -2.81 18.55 -13.04
CA ARG A 1047 -3.25 19.91 -12.76
C ARG A 1047 -2.07 20.81 -12.45
N ARG A 1048 -2.04 22.00 -13.03
CA ARG A 1048 -1.08 23.05 -12.69
C ARG A 1048 -1.79 24.39 -12.69
N ASN A 1049 -1.58 25.23 -11.67
CA ASN A 1049 -2.28 26.52 -11.52
C ASN A 1049 -3.82 26.41 -11.72
N ASN A 1050 -4.43 25.35 -11.17
CA ASN A 1050 -5.87 25.06 -11.31
C ASN A 1050 -6.37 24.78 -12.75
N LYS A 1051 -5.46 24.54 -13.70
CA LYS A 1051 -5.76 24.10 -15.08
C LYS A 1051 -5.41 22.63 -15.23
N THR A 1052 -6.28 21.83 -15.85
CA THR A 1052 -6.07 20.39 -15.98
C THR A 1052 -5.81 19.96 -17.42
N THR A 1053 -5.07 18.87 -17.60
CA THR A 1053 -4.78 18.27 -18.93
C THR A 1053 -4.34 16.81 -18.82
N TRP A 1054 -4.28 16.10 -19.95
CA TRP A 1054 -3.81 14.72 -20.10
C TRP A 1054 -2.36 14.67 -20.62
N ALA A 1055 -1.48 13.83 -20.06
CA ALA A 1055 -0.04 13.71 -20.43
C ALA A 1055 0.50 12.24 -20.42
N GLY A 1056 1.67 11.93 -21.03
CA GLY A 1056 2.18 10.59 -21.46
C GLY A 1056 3.51 9.99 -20.85
N ASN A 1057 3.92 8.71 -21.15
CA ASN A 1057 5.19 7.96 -20.69
C ASN A 1057 6.24 7.47 -21.81
N CYS A 1058 7.33 6.62 -21.60
CA CYS A 1058 8.64 6.45 -22.42
C CYS A 1058 9.34 5.01 -22.77
N ARG A 1059 10.35 4.79 -23.75
CA ARG A 1059 11.16 3.51 -24.20
C ARG A 1059 12.59 3.61 -24.97
N CYS A 1060 13.66 2.67 -24.94
CA CYS A 1060 15.11 2.69 -25.57
C CYS A 1060 16.05 1.34 -25.79
N LEU A 1061 17.31 1.31 -26.43
CA LEU A 1061 18.35 0.15 -26.67
C LEU A 1061 19.95 0.44 -26.79
N VAL A 1062 20.87 -0.59 -26.90
CA VAL A 1062 22.41 -0.51 -27.06
C VAL A 1062 23.06 -1.33 -28.23
N ILE A 1063 24.35 -1.09 -28.60
CA ILE A 1063 25.19 -1.74 -29.68
C ILE A 1063 26.60 -2.15 -29.17
N PRO A 1064 27.19 -3.31 -29.56
CA PRO A 1064 28.53 -3.76 -29.13
C PRO A 1064 29.71 -3.27 -29.99
N ILE A 1065 30.91 -3.12 -29.41
CA ILE A 1065 32.20 -2.81 -30.07
C ILE A 1065 33.24 -3.88 -29.71
N VAL A 1066 33.99 -4.37 -30.69
CA VAL A 1066 34.84 -5.57 -30.53
C VAL A 1066 36.35 -5.31 -30.63
N ARG A 1067 37.14 -6.22 -30.05
CA ARG A 1067 38.60 -6.19 -29.97
C ARG A 1067 39.25 -6.07 -31.34
N GLY A 1068 40.06 -5.02 -31.50
CA GLY A 1068 40.75 -4.67 -32.75
C GLY A 1068 40.08 -3.53 -33.53
N GLU A 1069 38.86 -3.11 -33.16
CA GLU A 1069 38.28 -1.86 -33.64
C GLU A 1069 38.84 -0.69 -32.82
N GLN A 1070 39.43 0.33 -33.45
CA GLN A 1070 39.89 1.51 -32.73
C GLN A 1070 38.69 2.29 -32.17
N TRP A 1071 38.57 2.39 -30.86
CA TRP A 1071 37.58 3.18 -30.14
C TRP A 1071 38.25 4.00 -29.05
N GLU A 1072 37.64 5.12 -28.69
CA GLU A 1072 38.04 5.95 -27.54
C GLU A 1072 36.84 6.03 -26.59
N GLU A 1073 37.11 5.95 -25.29
CA GLU A 1073 36.05 6.11 -24.29
C GLU A 1073 35.49 7.53 -24.40
N SER A 1074 34.17 7.62 -24.52
CA SER A 1074 33.51 8.92 -24.58
C SER A 1074 33.79 9.71 -23.29
N PRO A 1075 33.77 11.05 -23.34
CA PRO A 1075 33.91 11.88 -22.15
C PRO A 1075 32.98 11.41 -21.03
N PRO A 1076 33.32 11.69 -19.75
CA PRO A 1076 32.47 11.35 -18.63
C PRO A 1076 31.02 11.71 -18.95
N PRO A 1077 30.07 10.84 -18.57
CA PRO A 1077 28.70 11.02 -18.98
C PRO A 1077 28.21 12.40 -18.55
N PRO A 1078 27.24 12.99 -19.28
CA PRO A 1078 26.77 14.33 -18.98
C PRO A 1078 26.47 14.47 -17.49
N SER A 1079 26.66 15.65 -16.90
CA SER A 1079 26.57 15.88 -15.44
C SER A 1079 25.28 15.39 -14.77
N TRP A 1080 24.24 15.10 -15.55
CA TRP A 1080 22.98 14.49 -15.10
C TRP A 1080 23.06 12.98 -14.83
N VAL A 1081 24.15 12.29 -15.20
CA VAL A 1081 24.43 10.89 -14.91
C VAL A 1081 25.36 10.79 -13.71
N LYS A 1082 24.87 10.26 -12.58
CA LYS A 1082 25.69 9.98 -11.41
C LYS A 1082 26.07 8.49 -11.38
N PRO A 1083 27.34 8.12 -11.18
CA PRO A 1083 27.70 6.74 -10.88
C PRO A 1083 27.10 6.35 -9.52
N ASP A 1084 26.46 5.19 -9.45
CA ASP A 1084 26.05 4.60 -8.17
C ASP A 1084 27.31 4.33 -7.33
N GLU A 1085 27.39 4.93 -6.13
CA GLU A 1085 28.35 4.52 -5.11
C GLU A 1085 27.83 3.21 -4.47
N GLY A 1086 28.11 2.08 -5.12
CA GLY A 1086 28.23 0.74 -4.53
C GLY A 1086 27.07 0.21 -3.69
N PHE A 1087 26.12 -0.47 -4.33
CA PHE A 1087 25.46 -1.62 -3.71
C PHE A 1087 26.27 -2.89 -4.03
N ASP A 1088 26.73 -3.58 -3.00
CA ASP A 1088 27.35 -4.91 -3.12
C ASP A 1088 26.40 -5.87 -3.87
N LYS A 1089 26.88 -6.45 -4.97
CA LYS A 1089 26.21 -7.54 -5.68
C LYS A 1089 26.14 -8.78 -4.76
N PRO A 1090 24.95 -9.33 -4.45
CA PRO A 1090 24.88 -10.64 -3.82
C PRO A 1090 25.17 -11.70 -4.89
N GLY A 1091 26.35 -12.31 -4.81
CA GLY A 1091 26.65 -13.54 -5.56
C GLY A 1091 27.86 -13.46 -6.48
N ASN A 1092 29.06 -13.41 -5.90
CA ASN A 1092 30.23 -14.08 -6.47
C ASN A 1092 31.27 -14.34 -5.38
N LYS A 1093 31.08 -15.41 -4.61
CA LYS A 1093 32.18 -16.11 -3.93
C LYS A 1093 32.14 -17.56 -4.38
N ARG A 1094 33.08 -17.92 -5.24
CA ARG A 1094 33.50 -19.31 -5.45
C ARG A 1094 34.17 -19.79 -4.16
N GLU A 1095 33.60 -20.80 -3.53
CA GLU A 1095 34.26 -21.99 -2.97
C GLU A 1095 33.36 -23.20 -3.23
#